data_AF-A0A1H8YAM0-F1
#
_entry.id   AF-A0A1H8YAM0-F1
#
_cell.length_a   1.000
_cell.length_b   1.000
_cell.length_c   1.000
_cell.angle_alpha   90.00
_cell.angle_beta   90.00
_cell.angle_gamma   90.00
#
_symmetry.space_group_name_H-M   'P 1'
#
loop_
_entity.id
_entity.type
_entity.pdbx_description
1 polymer ?
#
loop_
_entity_poly.entity_id
_entity_poly.type
_entity_poly.pdbx_seq_one_letter_code
_entity_poly.pdbx_strand_id
1 'polypeptide(L)'
;MSPGVRWRDRAGGVVATVVQAGAVVSLFLLLSNGGGAFGDWLVTLFSVLGLPVESALVIVLVLVALGAALRARKRAALLTLVWFQAGSALFSLLWITALLVDPGELLDVEDHPDVTGPVIWNAGATVISAVLIALLLALRPVFPARLARGAWWRGLSVLVGGLAAVIVVGFLVTEVVPGTLRGAGDQLAWVANHTTGGLFQLRWIGAGPGWLDGTLDALAAFAGVAALVVFFRGVRSSRMRTDAEELRVRELLAEHGEDDSLGYFATRRDKSVVFAPSGRAAVTYRVLAGTTVASADPVGDPEAWPDAVRAWLDEARVYGWTPGVLGASEHGAKVYAAAGLKALEIGDEAVLDVRDFSLAGPDRRSVRQAVKRIQRAGYTAQVRRHSEIPADEMAVLRAQAQRWRGDETERGFSMALGRLGDPSDGRSVMVEAYDARGELRGLLSFVPWGRRGLSLDLMRRDRDAENGLNEYLIAEVVQAGPQLGAQRISLNFAMFRAVFAAGERIGAGPVLRLWRAILSRASRFFQLESLYRSNAKYGPDWEPRFLCYSSARKLPRVSIVAGALEGFLPTGTARRALRLEAVSDEFVAQAKEIDEAAARLVPKAARRPQQVRVRIAKLDKLRDWGIDPYPVGFRREDLLGDIVRKYADLGPDSRTGHRVRVAGRVLALRTLGGLCFARIKDFSGELQLMLDARELDLTGWRGGVDLGDHVGVSGRVVTSRRGELSVLVDEWTVTAKCLHPLPDKRKGLTDPETRVRQRYLDLAVNPESAQMLRFRSTVVRAVRERLHQGDYLEVETPMLQTVHGGANARPFVTHINAYDMRMYLRIAP
;
A
#
# COMPACT_ATOMS: atom_id res chain seq x y z
N MET A 1 -16.26 1.57 12.99
CA MET A 1 -16.94 2.77 13.53
C MET A 1 -18.15 2.33 14.31
N SER A 2 -18.35 2.84 15.54
CA SER A 2 -19.51 2.54 16.38
C SER A 2 -20.83 3.07 15.76
N PRO A 3 -22.00 2.47 16.07
CA PRO A 3 -23.29 2.84 15.49
C PRO A 3 -23.63 4.33 15.65
N GLY A 4 -23.25 4.94 16.79
CA GLY A 4 -23.51 6.35 17.09
C GLY A 4 -22.79 7.36 16.18
N VAL A 5 -21.73 6.97 15.47
CA VAL A 5 -21.01 7.87 14.54
C VAL A 5 -21.63 7.84 13.14
N ARG A 6 -22.25 6.71 12.74
CA ARG A 6 -22.79 6.52 11.38
C ARG A 6 -23.98 7.44 11.07
N TRP A 7 -24.86 7.72 12.03
CA TRP A 7 -26.02 8.59 11.78
C TRP A 7 -25.58 10.05 11.58
N ARG A 8 -24.61 10.54 12.36
CA ARG A 8 -24.10 11.91 12.26
C ARG A 8 -23.43 12.16 10.90
N ASP A 9 -22.66 11.18 10.40
CA ASP A 9 -22.04 11.27 9.08
C ASP A 9 -23.08 11.37 7.96
N ARG A 10 -24.13 10.55 8.01
CA ARG A 10 -25.25 10.63 7.06
C ARG A 10 -25.98 11.97 7.17
N ALA A 11 -26.33 12.38 8.39
CA ALA A 11 -27.04 13.63 8.65
C ALA A 11 -26.29 14.85 8.13
N GLY A 12 -24.97 14.96 8.35
CA GLY A 12 -24.21 16.08 7.78
C GLY A 12 -24.14 16.05 6.23
N GLY A 13 -24.26 14.88 5.61
CA GLY A 13 -24.40 14.76 4.15
C GLY A 13 -25.78 15.21 3.65
N VAL A 14 -26.83 14.94 4.42
CA VAL A 14 -28.19 15.43 4.18
C VAL A 14 -28.23 16.96 4.26
N VAL A 15 -27.66 17.56 5.31
CA VAL A 15 -27.57 19.03 5.45
C VAL A 15 -26.94 19.66 4.20
N ALA A 16 -25.80 19.15 3.73
CA ALA A 16 -25.18 19.67 2.51
C ALA A 16 -26.04 19.50 1.24
N THR A 17 -26.92 18.50 1.22
CA THR A 17 -27.82 18.22 0.09
C THR A 17 -29.05 19.14 0.14
N VAL A 18 -29.60 19.42 1.32
CA VAL A 18 -30.69 20.38 1.53
C VAL A 18 -30.25 21.79 1.09
N VAL A 19 -29.06 22.26 1.49
CA VAL A 19 -28.54 23.56 1.03
C VAL A 19 -28.39 23.62 -0.49
N GLN A 20 -27.91 22.54 -1.11
CA GLN A 20 -27.80 22.48 -2.58
C GLN A 20 -29.16 22.42 -3.27
N ALA A 21 -30.15 21.76 -2.67
CA ALA A 21 -31.53 21.79 -3.17
C ALA A 21 -32.08 23.22 -3.13
N GLY A 22 -31.81 23.99 -2.06
CA GLY A 22 -32.15 25.41 -1.99
C GLY A 22 -31.53 26.24 -3.11
N ALA A 23 -30.29 25.93 -3.51
CA ALA A 23 -29.64 26.58 -4.65
C ALA A 23 -30.35 26.26 -5.98
N VAL A 24 -30.77 25.00 -6.18
CA VAL A 24 -31.53 24.59 -7.37
C VAL A 24 -32.90 25.26 -7.40
N VAL A 25 -33.57 25.36 -6.25
CA VAL A 25 -34.85 26.07 -6.13
C VAL A 25 -34.68 27.55 -6.43
N SER A 26 -33.66 28.21 -5.88
CA SER A 26 -33.36 29.62 -6.16
C SER A 26 -33.10 29.84 -7.67
N LEU A 27 -32.41 28.90 -8.32
CA LEU A 27 -32.18 28.95 -9.77
C LEU A 27 -33.48 28.76 -10.56
N PHE A 28 -34.35 27.87 -10.12
CA PHE A 28 -35.67 27.69 -10.71
C PHE A 28 -36.52 28.97 -10.57
N LEU A 29 -36.55 29.60 -9.39
CA LEU A 29 -37.26 30.87 -9.17
C LEU A 29 -36.72 32.00 -10.04
N LEU A 30 -35.40 32.07 -10.21
CA LEU A 30 -34.74 33.03 -11.10
C LEU A 30 -35.13 32.82 -12.57
N LEU A 31 -35.14 31.58 -13.05
CA LEU A 31 -35.48 31.26 -14.45
C LEU A 31 -36.98 31.36 -14.75
N SER A 32 -37.83 31.25 -13.73
CA SER A 32 -39.30 31.30 -13.86
C SER A 32 -39.90 32.66 -13.49
N ASN A 33 -39.08 33.69 -13.25
CA ASN A 33 -39.51 35.01 -12.78
C ASN A 33 -40.49 34.94 -11.58
N GLY A 34 -40.11 34.19 -10.54
CA GLY A 34 -40.86 34.13 -9.28
C GLY A 34 -41.88 33.00 -9.16
N GLY A 35 -42.10 32.19 -10.20
CA GLY A 35 -42.71 30.85 -10.09
C GLY A 35 -44.16 30.75 -9.59
N GLY A 36 -44.87 31.87 -9.39
CA GLY A 36 -46.25 31.90 -8.90
C GLY A 36 -46.44 31.20 -7.55
N ALA A 37 -47.67 30.75 -7.25
CA ALA A 37 -48.01 30.14 -5.95
C ALA A 37 -47.14 28.92 -5.56
N PHE A 38 -46.62 28.18 -6.54
CA PHE A 38 -45.69 27.08 -6.29
C PHE A 38 -44.30 27.58 -5.87
N GLY A 39 -43.84 28.69 -6.45
CA GLY A 39 -42.62 29.37 -6.05
C GLY A 39 -42.71 29.89 -4.61
N ASP A 40 -43.80 30.56 -4.28
CA ASP A 40 -44.04 31.09 -2.92
C ASP A 40 -44.08 29.97 -1.87
N TRP A 41 -44.69 28.83 -2.21
CA TRP A 41 -44.68 27.65 -1.34
C TRP A 41 -43.27 27.10 -1.11
N LEU A 42 -42.43 27.07 -2.15
CA LEU A 42 -41.03 26.65 -2.03
C LEU A 42 -40.20 27.63 -1.19
N VAL A 43 -40.37 28.94 -1.37
CA VAL A 43 -39.71 29.96 -0.54
C VAL A 43 -40.09 29.77 0.93
N THR A 44 -41.37 29.58 1.21
CA THR A 44 -41.90 29.33 2.56
C THR A 44 -41.33 28.05 3.18
N LEU A 45 -41.21 26.97 2.39
CA LEU A 45 -40.63 25.72 2.87
C LEU A 45 -39.15 25.88 3.27
N PHE A 46 -38.36 26.58 2.47
CA PHE A 46 -36.93 26.77 2.73
C PHE A 46 -36.65 27.85 3.79
N SER A 47 -37.52 28.85 3.94
CA SER A 47 -37.42 29.85 5.01
C SER A 47 -37.61 29.22 6.39
N VAL A 48 -38.53 28.25 6.53
CA VAL A 48 -38.68 27.44 7.76
C VAL A 48 -37.41 26.63 8.07
N LEU A 49 -36.66 26.22 7.03
CA LEU A 49 -35.36 25.58 7.17
C LEU A 49 -34.20 26.57 7.38
N GLY A 50 -34.49 27.87 7.50
CA GLY A 50 -33.51 28.95 7.63
C GLY A 50 -32.56 29.03 6.45
N LEU A 51 -33.03 28.81 5.23
CA LEU A 51 -32.25 29.00 4.01
C LEU A 51 -32.83 30.17 3.21
N PRO A 52 -32.02 31.19 2.88
CA PRO A 52 -32.50 32.30 2.05
C PRO A 52 -32.63 31.78 0.62
N VAL A 53 -33.84 31.47 0.20
CA VAL A 53 -34.14 31.00 -1.16
C VAL A 53 -34.96 32.09 -1.84
N GLU A 54 -34.37 32.72 -2.85
CA GLU A 54 -34.93 33.88 -3.55
C GLU A 54 -34.54 33.83 -5.03
N SER A 55 -35.24 34.61 -5.87
CA SER A 55 -34.96 34.77 -7.31
C SER A 55 -33.75 35.69 -7.56
N ALA A 56 -32.63 35.44 -6.88
CA ALA A 56 -31.41 36.23 -6.97
C ALA A 56 -30.21 35.35 -7.33
N LEU A 57 -29.46 35.74 -8.37
CA LEU A 57 -28.27 35.00 -8.81
C LEU A 57 -27.21 34.90 -7.70
N VAL A 58 -27.04 35.96 -6.91
CA VAL A 58 -26.12 35.99 -5.76
C VAL A 58 -26.47 34.87 -4.77
N ILE A 59 -27.75 34.70 -4.44
CA ILE A 59 -28.24 33.70 -3.50
C ILE A 59 -28.02 32.28 -4.03
N VAL A 60 -28.32 32.02 -5.32
CA VAL A 60 -28.00 30.74 -5.98
C VAL A 60 -26.53 30.39 -5.76
N LEU A 61 -25.65 31.33 -6.06
CA LEU A 61 -24.22 31.12 -6.00
C LEU A 61 -23.69 30.95 -4.56
N VAL A 62 -24.23 31.71 -3.60
CA VAL A 62 -23.92 31.58 -2.17
C VAL A 62 -24.30 30.18 -1.67
N LEU A 63 -25.51 29.70 -1.99
CA LEU A 63 -25.98 28.38 -1.58
C LEU A 63 -25.18 27.25 -2.27
N VAL A 64 -24.78 27.41 -3.54
CA VAL A 64 -23.86 26.48 -4.22
C VAL A 64 -22.52 26.41 -3.49
N ALA A 65 -21.91 27.57 -3.18
CA ALA A 65 -20.61 27.63 -2.50
C ALA A 65 -20.70 27.06 -1.07
N LEU A 66 -21.74 27.42 -0.31
CA LEU A 66 -21.97 26.93 1.05
C LEU A 66 -22.25 25.42 1.06
N GLY A 67 -23.10 24.93 0.15
CA GLY A 67 -23.38 23.50 -0.03
C GLY A 67 -22.13 22.70 -0.40
N ALA A 68 -21.28 23.23 -1.29
CA ALA A 68 -20.00 22.64 -1.62
C ALA A 68 -19.03 22.62 -0.42
N ALA A 69 -19.00 23.68 0.38
CA ALA A 69 -18.19 23.78 1.60
C ALA A 69 -18.66 22.81 2.70
N LEU A 70 -19.97 22.65 2.89
CA LEU A 70 -20.56 21.65 3.80
C LEU A 70 -20.25 20.23 3.34
N ARG A 71 -20.34 19.96 2.03
CA ARG A 71 -19.96 18.65 1.47
C ARG A 71 -18.46 18.37 1.60
N ALA A 72 -17.63 19.40 1.67
CA ALA A 72 -16.21 19.32 2.03
C ALA A 72 -15.98 19.29 3.56
N ARG A 73 -17.03 19.16 4.37
CA ARG A 73 -17.00 19.06 5.84
C ARG A 73 -16.33 20.25 6.54
N LYS A 74 -16.42 21.45 5.96
CA LYS A 74 -15.86 22.68 6.53
C LYS A 74 -16.66 23.16 7.73
N ARG A 75 -15.99 23.32 8.87
CA ARG A 75 -16.63 23.80 10.11
C ARG A 75 -17.21 25.19 9.96
N ALA A 76 -16.53 26.07 9.23
CA ALA A 76 -17.00 27.43 9.01
C ALA A 76 -18.33 27.49 8.25
N ALA A 77 -18.55 26.59 7.30
CA ALA A 77 -19.81 26.52 6.56
C ALA A 77 -20.97 26.08 7.48
N LEU A 78 -20.72 25.12 8.37
CA LEU A 78 -21.70 24.74 9.39
C LEU A 78 -22.00 25.91 10.34
N LEU A 79 -20.97 26.61 10.81
CA LEU A 79 -21.15 27.78 11.67
C LEU A 79 -21.89 28.91 10.92
N THR A 80 -21.66 29.09 9.63
CA THR A 80 -22.38 30.08 8.80
C THR A 80 -23.87 29.77 8.77
N LEU A 81 -24.25 28.49 8.62
CA LEU A 81 -25.66 28.07 8.73
C LEU A 81 -26.23 28.34 10.13
N VAL A 82 -25.47 28.04 11.19
CA VAL A 82 -25.91 28.32 12.57
C VAL A 82 -26.12 29.81 12.79
N TRP A 83 -25.21 30.66 12.31
CA TRP A 83 -25.34 32.12 12.39
C TRP A 83 -26.54 32.62 11.60
N PHE A 84 -26.77 32.09 10.39
CA PHE A 84 -27.92 32.46 9.59
C PHE A 84 -29.24 32.06 10.28
N GLN A 85 -29.31 30.84 10.83
CA GLN A 85 -30.48 30.38 11.59
C GLN A 85 -30.70 31.21 12.86
N ALA A 86 -29.63 31.56 13.58
CA ALA A 86 -29.71 32.39 14.78
C ALA A 86 -30.15 33.81 14.45
N GLY A 87 -29.66 34.39 13.34
CA GLY A 87 -30.10 35.68 12.83
C GLY A 87 -31.57 35.67 12.43
N SER A 88 -32.02 34.64 11.71
CA SER A 88 -33.43 34.47 11.35
C SER A 88 -34.32 34.32 12.59
N ALA A 89 -33.91 33.53 13.58
CA ALA A 89 -34.65 33.38 14.83
C ALA A 89 -34.73 34.70 15.62
N LEU A 90 -33.63 35.45 15.68
CA LEU A 90 -33.61 36.77 16.31
C LEU A 90 -34.53 37.75 15.56
N PHE A 91 -34.48 37.76 14.23
CA PHE A 91 -35.37 38.58 13.42
C PHE A 91 -36.84 38.23 13.66
N SER A 92 -37.21 36.94 13.64
CA SER A 92 -38.58 36.50 13.94
C SER A 92 -39.02 36.92 15.34
N LEU A 93 -38.14 36.85 16.35
CA LEU A 93 -38.43 37.32 17.70
C LEU A 93 -38.65 38.84 17.75
N LEU A 94 -37.77 39.61 17.11
CA LEU A 94 -37.90 41.07 17.03
C LEU A 94 -39.18 41.47 16.29
N TRP A 95 -39.51 40.76 15.21
CA TRP A 95 -40.73 40.97 14.43
C TRP A 95 -41.98 40.66 15.25
N ILE A 96 -42.01 39.54 16.00
CA ILE A 96 -43.09 39.23 16.95
C ILE A 96 -43.22 40.32 18.00
N THR A 97 -42.09 40.79 18.58
CA THR A 97 -42.15 41.85 19.60
C THR A 97 -42.67 43.16 19.02
N ALA A 98 -42.26 43.53 17.80
CA ALA A 98 -42.76 44.72 17.13
C ALA A 98 -44.26 44.61 16.85
N LEU A 99 -44.71 43.46 16.36
CA LEU A 99 -46.12 43.17 16.08
C LEU A 99 -46.99 43.23 17.35
N LEU A 100 -46.47 42.80 18.50
CA LEU A 100 -47.18 42.86 19.79
C LEU A 100 -47.20 44.27 20.41
N VAL A 101 -46.25 45.15 20.02
CA VAL A 101 -46.15 46.52 20.52
C VAL A 101 -47.01 47.47 19.71
N ASP A 102 -46.95 47.39 18.38
CA ASP A 102 -47.78 48.20 17.47
C ASP A 102 -48.28 47.35 16.28
N PRO A 103 -49.43 46.67 16.44
CA PRO A 103 -50.00 45.82 15.40
C PRO A 103 -50.44 46.59 14.15
N GLY A 104 -50.91 47.83 14.33
CA GLY A 104 -51.52 48.63 13.28
C GLY A 104 -50.49 49.15 12.28
N GLU A 105 -49.34 49.58 12.77
CA GLU A 105 -48.21 50.03 11.92
C GLU A 105 -47.58 48.87 11.12
N LEU A 106 -47.48 47.67 11.72
CA LEU A 106 -46.76 46.55 11.11
C LEU A 106 -47.59 45.74 10.10
N LEU A 107 -48.91 45.65 10.31
CA LEU A 107 -49.81 44.90 9.43
C LEU A 107 -50.51 45.78 8.38
N ASP A 108 -50.38 47.11 8.47
CA ASP A 108 -51.02 48.07 7.57
C ASP A 108 -52.55 47.89 7.53
N VAL A 109 -53.15 47.66 8.70
CA VAL A 109 -54.61 47.45 8.89
C VAL A 109 -55.12 48.38 10.00
N GLU A 110 -56.09 49.23 9.66
CA GLU A 110 -56.64 50.25 10.57
C GLU A 110 -57.60 49.70 11.65
N ASP A 111 -58.22 48.53 11.44
CA ASP A 111 -59.22 47.95 12.36
C ASP A 111 -58.88 46.51 12.80
N HIS A 112 -58.69 46.32 14.11
CA HIS A 112 -58.50 45.04 14.83
C HIS A 112 -57.76 43.93 14.05
N PRO A 113 -56.45 44.09 13.77
CA PRO A 113 -55.68 43.07 13.08
C PRO A 113 -55.62 41.75 13.88
N ASP A 114 -55.96 40.63 13.24
CA ASP A 114 -55.75 39.30 13.83
C ASP A 114 -54.25 38.95 13.86
N VAL A 115 -53.63 39.27 15.00
CA VAL A 115 -52.22 38.99 15.26
C VAL A 115 -51.94 37.52 15.59
N THR A 116 -52.99 36.72 15.87
CA THR A 116 -52.84 35.36 16.41
C THR A 116 -52.15 34.43 15.42
N GLY A 117 -52.60 34.44 14.16
CA GLY A 117 -52.02 33.61 13.09
C GLY A 117 -50.54 33.91 12.83
N PRO A 118 -50.16 35.17 12.53
CA PRO A 118 -48.76 35.55 12.30
C PRO A 118 -47.85 35.29 13.50
N VAL A 119 -48.32 35.50 14.73
CA VAL A 119 -47.55 35.22 15.95
C VAL A 119 -47.31 33.72 16.10
N ILE A 120 -48.35 32.88 15.94
CA ILE A 120 -48.21 31.41 16.04
C ILE A 120 -47.23 30.89 14.97
N TRP A 121 -47.33 31.39 13.73
CA TRP A 121 -46.45 31.00 12.64
C TRP A 121 -44.98 31.34 12.96
N ASN A 122 -44.70 32.60 13.32
CA ASN A 122 -43.34 33.05 13.61
C ASN A 122 -42.77 32.40 14.89
N ALA A 123 -43.60 32.14 15.89
CA ALA A 123 -43.19 31.41 17.09
C ALA A 123 -42.83 29.95 16.75
N GLY A 124 -43.65 29.29 15.92
CA GLY A 124 -43.35 27.95 15.39
C GLY A 124 -42.05 27.91 14.59
N ALA A 125 -41.84 28.88 13.69
CA ALA A 125 -40.60 29.01 12.92
C ALA A 125 -39.37 29.25 13.82
N THR A 126 -39.52 30.01 14.91
CA THR A 126 -38.46 30.24 15.90
C THR A 126 -38.11 28.95 16.66
N VAL A 127 -39.11 28.15 17.05
CA VAL A 127 -38.89 26.85 17.69
C VAL A 127 -38.18 25.88 16.75
N ILE A 128 -38.63 25.80 15.49
CA ILE A 128 -37.97 24.98 14.46
C ILE A 128 -36.52 25.43 14.27
N SER A 129 -36.27 26.74 14.21
CA SER A 129 -34.93 27.32 14.13
C SER A 129 -34.03 26.90 15.30
N ALA A 130 -34.55 26.94 16.53
CA ALA A 130 -33.81 26.50 17.72
C ALA A 130 -33.46 24.99 17.66
N VAL A 131 -34.39 24.15 17.21
CA VAL A 131 -34.16 22.71 17.00
C VAL A 131 -33.09 22.48 15.92
N LEU A 132 -33.15 23.21 14.80
CA LEU A 132 -32.15 23.13 13.74
C LEU A 132 -30.78 23.59 14.22
N ILE A 133 -30.68 24.68 14.99
CA ILE A 133 -29.42 25.12 15.63
C ILE A 133 -28.85 24.01 16.51
N ALA A 134 -29.66 23.42 17.39
CA ALA A 134 -29.24 22.33 18.27
C ALA A 134 -28.74 21.12 17.45
N LEU A 135 -29.45 20.76 16.38
CA LEU A 135 -29.05 19.70 15.45
C LEU A 135 -27.72 20.01 14.75
N LEU A 136 -27.57 21.21 14.19
CA LEU A 136 -26.35 21.65 13.51
C LEU A 136 -25.15 21.67 14.48
N LEU A 137 -25.33 22.15 15.71
CA LEU A 137 -24.30 22.11 16.76
C LEU A 137 -23.95 20.67 17.16
N ALA A 138 -24.92 19.76 17.23
CA ALA A 138 -24.68 18.33 17.49
C ALA A 138 -23.90 17.66 16.34
N LEU A 139 -24.00 18.18 15.11
CA LEU A 139 -23.23 17.72 13.95
C LEU A 139 -21.81 18.30 13.88
N ARG A 140 -21.45 19.28 14.73
CA ARG A 140 -20.11 19.92 14.75
C ARG A 140 -18.91 18.95 14.69
N PRO A 141 -18.90 17.78 15.37
CA PRO A 141 -17.78 16.84 15.29
C PRO A 141 -17.56 16.25 13.89
N VAL A 142 -18.60 16.18 13.05
CA VAL A 142 -18.56 15.67 11.66
C VAL A 142 -17.95 16.67 10.68
N PHE A 143 -17.83 17.94 11.09
CA PHE A 143 -17.21 19.00 10.31
C PHE A 143 -15.87 19.40 10.95
N PRO A 144 -14.83 18.55 10.87
CA PRO A 144 -13.52 18.85 11.44
C PRO A 144 -12.70 19.84 10.59
N ALA A 145 -13.06 20.07 9.32
CA ALA A 145 -12.19 20.79 8.40
C ALA A 145 -12.05 22.28 8.79
N ARG A 146 -10.80 22.70 9.02
CA ARG A 146 -10.44 24.06 9.48
C ARG A 146 -10.28 25.04 8.31
N LEU A 147 -10.55 26.33 8.56
CA LEU A 147 -10.23 27.42 7.63
C LEU A 147 -8.73 27.70 7.61
N ALA A 148 -8.21 28.16 6.47
CA ALA A 148 -6.83 28.64 6.41
C ALA A 148 -6.66 29.92 7.25
N ARG A 149 -5.49 30.08 7.88
CA ARG A 149 -5.15 31.29 8.64
C ARG A 149 -5.21 32.50 7.69
N GLY A 150 -5.96 33.53 8.09
CA GLY A 150 -6.20 34.73 7.27
C GLY A 150 -7.17 34.54 6.09
N ALA A 151 -7.84 33.39 5.96
CA ALA A 151 -8.83 33.19 4.89
C ALA A 151 -9.98 34.19 4.95
N TRP A 152 -10.37 34.60 6.15
CA TRP A 152 -11.43 35.58 6.36
C TRP A 152 -11.05 36.96 5.80
N TRP A 153 -9.85 37.46 6.12
CA TRP A 153 -9.34 38.72 5.59
C TRP A 153 -9.16 38.69 4.07
N ARG A 154 -8.65 37.59 3.52
CA ARG A 154 -8.50 37.46 2.06
C ARG A 154 -9.84 37.38 1.34
N GLY A 155 -10.79 36.62 1.88
CA GLY A 155 -12.15 36.56 1.34
C GLY A 155 -12.82 37.93 1.37
N LEU A 156 -12.73 38.64 2.50
CA LEU A 156 -13.25 39.99 2.65
C LEU A 156 -12.57 40.99 1.70
N SER A 157 -11.25 40.89 1.53
CA SER A 157 -10.51 41.76 0.60
C SER A 157 -10.93 41.54 -0.85
N VAL A 158 -11.19 40.27 -1.24
CA VAL A 158 -11.69 39.94 -2.58
C VAL A 158 -13.12 40.42 -2.76
N LEU A 159 -13.97 40.35 -1.73
CA LEU A 159 -15.32 40.87 -1.77
C LEU A 159 -15.33 42.38 -1.94
N VAL A 160 -14.68 43.11 -1.01
CA VAL A 160 -14.65 44.57 -1.00
C VAL A 160 -13.97 45.11 -2.24
N GLY A 161 -12.80 44.56 -2.62
CA GLY A 161 -12.09 44.97 -3.84
C GLY A 161 -12.86 44.64 -5.11
N GLY A 162 -13.55 43.49 -5.15
CA GLY A 162 -14.40 43.09 -6.26
C GLY A 162 -15.62 44.01 -6.42
N LEU A 163 -16.37 44.26 -5.35
CA LEU A 163 -17.52 45.17 -5.37
C LEU A 163 -17.09 46.61 -5.71
N ALA A 164 -15.98 47.10 -5.16
CA ALA A 164 -15.44 48.41 -5.50
C ALA A 164 -15.08 48.51 -7.00
N ALA A 165 -14.47 47.47 -7.57
CA ALA A 165 -14.18 47.42 -9.01
C ALA A 165 -15.45 47.45 -9.86
N VAL A 166 -16.50 46.72 -9.45
CA VAL A 166 -17.80 46.73 -10.13
C VAL A 166 -18.45 48.11 -10.04
N ILE A 167 -18.40 48.77 -8.88
CA ILE A 167 -18.94 50.14 -8.70
C ILE A 167 -18.20 51.14 -9.59
N VAL A 168 -16.86 51.09 -9.62
CA VAL A 168 -16.05 52.00 -10.45
C VAL A 168 -16.32 51.78 -11.94
N VAL A 169 -16.34 50.54 -12.40
CA VAL A 169 -16.62 50.22 -13.82
C VAL A 169 -18.05 50.60 -14.17
N GLY A 170 -19.02 50.28 -13.32
CA GLY A 170 -20.43 50.64 -13.52
C GLY A 170 -20.61 52.15 -13.61
N PHE A 171 -19.97 52.92 -12.72
CA PHE A 171 -19.99 54.38 -12.74
C PHE A 171 -19.37 54.95 -14.03
N LEU A 172 -18.23 54.44 -14.47
CA LEU A 172 -17.60 54.87 -15.73
C LEU A 172 -18.48 54.57 -16.95
N VAL A 173 -19.22 53.46 -16.94
CA VAL A 173 -20.15 53.12 -18.01
C VAL A 173 -21.39 54.02 -17.98
N THR A 174 -21.93 54.36 -16.80
CA THR A 174 -23.08 55.27 -16.69
C THR A 174 -22.73 56.73 -17.00
N GLU A 175 -21.45 57.13 -16.91
CA GLU A 175 -20.99 58.42 -17.44
C GLU A 175 -21.09 58.50 -18.97
N VAL A 176 -20.81 57.40 -19.68
CA VAL A 176 -20.90 57.34 -21.16
C VAL A 176 -22.34 57.07 -21.63
N VAL A 177 -23.10 56.27 -20.88
CA VAL A 177 -24.48 55.89 -21.20
C VAL A 177 -25.37 56.07 -19.96
N PRO A 178 -25.76 57.32 -19.62
CA PRO A 178 -26.47 57.63 -18.37
C PRO A 178 -27.92 57.18 -18.32
N GLY A 179 -28.56 56.92 -19.47
CA GLY A 179 -30.00 56.65 -19.52
C GLY A 179 -30.79 57.86 -19.05
N THR A 180 -31.53 57.72 -17.93
CA THR A 180 -32.33 58.81 -17.33
C THR A 180 -31.75 59.34 -16.01
N LEU A 181 -30.59 58.85 -15.58
CA LEU A 181 -29.91 59.27 -14.36
C LEU A 181 -29.35 60.70 -14.51
N ARG A 182 -29.58 61.56 -13.51
CA ARG A 182 -29.19 62.98 -13.57
C ARG A 182 -28.03 63.28 -12.62
N GLY A 183 -26.81 63.12 -13.14
CA GLY A 183 -25.57 63.55 -12.49
C GLY A 183 -24.84 62.45 -11.70
N ALA A 184 -23.59 62.72 -11.34
CA ALA A 184 -22.65 61.77 -10.75
C ALA A 184 -23.14 61.15 -9.43
N GLY A 185 -23.88 61.91 -8.62
CA GLY A 185 -24.46 61.39 -7.37
C GLY A 185 -25.50 60.29 -7.60
N ASP A 186 -26.44 60.53 -8.52
CA ASP A 186 -27.49 59.57 -8.88
C ASP A 186 -26.91 58.35 -9.60
N GLN A 187 -25.91 58.54 -10.46
CA GLN A 187 -25.19 57.45 -11.13
C GLN A 187 -24.47 56.55 -10.11
N LEU A 188 -23.76 57.13 -9.15
CA LEU A 188 -23.04 56.36 -8.14
C LEU A 188 -24.00 55.65 -7.18
N ALA A 189 -25.07 56.32 -6.73
CA ALA A 189 -26.10 55.71 -5.89
C ALA A 189 -26.81 54.55 -6.61
N TRP A 190 -27.16 54.73 -7.88
CA TRP A 190 -27.78 53.68 -8.69
C TRP A 190 -26.86 52.47 -8.85
N VAL A 191 -25.60 52.66 -9.25
CA VAL A 191 -24.63 51.56 -9.41
C VAL A 191 -24.34 50.87 -8.06
N ALA A 192 -24.20 51.64 -6.98
CA ALA A 192 -23.93 51.08 -5.65
C ALA A 192 -25.11 50.25 -5.13
N ASN A 193 -26.36 50.68 -5.37
CA ASN A 193 -27.52 49.89 -4.98
C ASN A 193 -27.60 48.57 -5.74
N HIS A 194 -27.44 48.55 -7.06
CA HIS A 194 -27.47 47.29 -7.84
C HIS A 194 -26.30 46.38 -7.45
N THR A 195 -25.09 46.93 -7.32
CA THR A 195 -23.90 46.15 -6.91
C THR A 195 -24.02 45.55 -5.49
N THR A 196 -24.78 46.18 -4.60
CA THR A 196 -25.00 45.69 -3.22
C THR A 196 -26.35 45.00 -3.04
N GLY A 197 -27.11 44.76 -4.11
CA GLY A 197 -28.45 44.15 -4.04
C GLY A 197 -29.44 44.97 -3.21
N GLY A 198 -29.28 46.30 -3.17
CA GLY A 198 -30.15 47.23 -2.46
C GLY A 198 -29.90 47.32 -0.96
N LEU A 199 -28.86 46.69 -0.41
CA LEU A 199 -28.58 46.65 1.04
C LEU A 199 -28.47 48.04 1.69
N PHE A 200 -28.01 49.06 0.95
CA PHE A 200 -27.82 50.41 1.48
C PHE A 200 -28.95 51.39 1.13
N GLN A 201 -29.90 51.00 0.26
CA GLN A 201 -30.99 51.83 -0.26
C GLN A 201 -30.64 53.32 -0.43
N LEU A 202 -29.50 53.62 -1.08
CA LEU A 202 -29.04 54.99 -1.26
C LEU A 202 -30.01 55.71 -2.21
N ARG A 203 -30.72 56.74 -1.75
CA ARG A 203 -31.72 57.46 -2.55
C ARG A 203 -31.19 57.85 -3.94
N TRP A 204 -31.91 57.47 -5.00
CA TRP A 204 -31.58 57.78 -6.40
C TRP A 204 -32.81 58.23 -7.17
N ILE A 205 -32.61 58.99 -8.26
CA ILE A 205 -33.69 59.46 -9.14
C ILE A 205 -33.39 59.04 -10.59
N GLY A 206 -34.28 58.23 -11.18
CA GLY A 206 -34.19 57.75 -12.57
C GLY A 206 -33.78 56.28 -12.71
N ALA A 207 -33.72 55.82 -13.96
CA ALA A 207 -33.33 54.47 -14.37
C ALA A 207 -32.08 54.50 -15.27
N GLY A 208 -31.12 53.65 -14.94
CA GLY A 208 -29.97 53.36 -15.80
C GLY A 208 -30.32 52.48 -17.00
N PRO A 209 -29.34 52.15 -17.86
CA PRO A 209 -29.57 51.26 -19.00
C PRO A 209 -29.99 49.85 -18.55
N GLY A 210 -31.11 49.34 -19.08
CA GLY A 210 -31.68 48.06 -18.65
C GLY A 210 -30.78 46.83 -18.86
N TRP A 211 -29.81 46.89 -19.79
CA TRP A 211 -28.82 45.83 -19.97
C TRP A 211 -27.71 45.86 -18.89
N LEU A 212 -27.45 47.04 -18.32
CA LEU A 212 -26.38 47.25 -17.35
C LEU A 212 -26.78 46.71 -15.97
N ASP A 213 -28.06 46.81 -15.63
CA ASP A 213 -28.67 46.27 -14.41
C ASP A 213 -28.29 44.79 -14.17
N GLY A 214 -28.72 43.89 -15.06
CA GLY A 214 -28.38 42.47 -14.98
C GLY A 214 -26.88 42.17 -15.10
N THR A 215 -26.11 43.06 -15.72
CA THR A 215 -24.65 42.91 -15.84
C THR A 215 -23.94 43.24 -14.51
N LEU A 216 -24.35 44.32 -13.83
CA LEU A 216 -23.81 44.70 -12.52
C LEU A 216 -24.14 43.64 -11.47
N ASP A 217 -25.37 43.13 -11.48
CA ASP A 217 -25.79 42.03 -10.62
C ASP A 217 -24.97 40.76 -10.85
N ALA A 218 -24.73 40.40 -12.12
CA ALA A 218 -23.90 39.25 -12.46
C ALA A 218 -22.43 39.42 -12.02
N LEU A 219 -21.87 40.61 -12.19
CA LEU A 219 -20.49 40.92 -11.78
C LEU A 219 -20.34 40.98 -10.26
N ALA A 220 -21.30 41.57 -9.54
CA ALA A 220 -21.36 41.57 -8.09
C ALA A 220 -21.50 40.15 -7.53
N ALA A 221 -22.34 39.33 -8.15
CA ALA A 221 -22.50 37.91 -7.83
C ALA A 221 -21.18 37.15 -8.07
N PHE A 222 -20.47 37.43 -9.16
CA PHE A 222 -19.16 36.83 -9.43
C PHE A 222 -18.10 37.23 -8.39
N ALA A 223 -18.04 38.51 -7.99
CA ALA A 223 -17.18 38.99 -6.92
C ALA A 223 -17.49 38.29 -5.59
N GLY A 224 -18.78 38.14 -5.26
CA GLY A 224 -19.25 37.37 -4.11
C GLY A 224 -18.82 35.90 -4.14
N VAL A 225 -18.94 35.24 -5.29
CA VAL A 225 -18.45 33.86 -5.47
C VAL A 225 -16.96 33.77 -5.31
N ALA A 226 -16.20 34.66 -5.95
CA ALA A 226 -14.75 34.68 -5.84
C ALA A 226 -14.32 34.84 -4.37
N ALA A 227 -14.98 35.73 -3.63
CA ALA A 227 -14.78 35.91 -2.21
C ALA A 227 -15.10 34.65 -1.40
N LEU A 228 -16.24 33.99 -1.66
CA LEU A 228 -16.63 32.74 -0.99
C LEU A 228 -15.68 31.59 -1.32
N VAL A 229 -15.22 31.48 -2.57
CA VAL A 229 -14.23 30.48 -3.00
C VAL A 229 -12.89 30.70 -2.28
N VAL A 230 -12.47 31.96 -2.12
CA VAL A 230 -11.25 32.33 -1.37
C VAL A 230 -11.43 32.11 0.13
N PHE A 231 -12.58 32.49 0.69
CA PHE A 231 -12.93 32.31 2.09
C PHE A 231 -12.94 30.83 2.47
N PHE A 232 -13.63 30.01 1.69
CA PHE A 232 -13.67 28.57 1.90
C PHE A 232 -12.43 27.87 1.34
N ARG A 233 -11.42 28.55 0.79
CA ARG A 233 -10.27 27.85 0.22
C ARG A 233 -9.57 27.02 1.30
N GLY A 234 -9.44 25.72 1.02
CA GLY A 234 -8.85 24.77 1.97
C GLY A 234 -7.40 25.12 2.28
N VAL A 235 -6.95 24.71 3.48
CA VAL A 235 -5.55 24.84 3.90
C VAL A 235 -4.66 24.15 2.86
N ARG A 236 -3.68 24.89 2.32
CA ARG A 236 -2.57 24.26 1.60
C ARG A 236 -1.70 23.58 2.66
N SER A 237 -1.44 22.28 2.51
CA SER A 237 -0.26 21.71 3.14
C SER A 237 0.93 22.43 2.55
N SER A 238 1.51 23.37 3.29
CA SER A 238 2.87 23.84 3.08
C SER A 238 3.85 23.02 3.92
N ARG A 239 3.41 21.85 4.44
CA ARG A 239 4.27 20.97 5.23
C ARG A 239 5.18 20.24 4.27
N MET A 240 6.23 20.95 3.86
CA MET A 240 7.38 20.33 3.20
C MET A 240 8.01 19.38 4.22
N ARG A 241 8.33 18.18 3.75
CA ARG A 241 8.95 17.14 4.58
C ARG A 241 10.32 17.60 5.04
N THR A 242 10.70 17.28 6.27
CA THR A 242 12.04 17.59 6.81
C THR A 242 13.05 16.49 6.46
N ASP A 243 14.34 16.81 6.54
CA ASP A 243 15.44 15.85 6.32
C ASP A 243 15.35 14.65 7.29
N ALA A 244 15.03 14.91 8.56
CA ALA A 244 14.81 13.86 9.56
C ALA A 244 13.62 12.94 9.20
N GLU A 245 12.54 13.49 8.63
CA GLU A 245 11.41 12.70 8.16
C GLU A 245 11.79 11.86 6.92
N GLU A 246 12.66 12.36 6.02
CA GLU A 246 13.20 11.56 4.91
C GLU A 246 14.07 10.40 5.41
N LEU A 247 14.99 10.65 6.35
CA LEU A 247 15.83 9.62 6.94
C LEU A 247 14.98 8.53 7.59
N ARG A 248 13.93 8.91 8.33
CA ARG A 248 13.04 7.92 8.95
C ARG A 248 12.29 7.07 7.91
N VAL A 249 11.89 7.64 6.78
CA VAL A 249 11.31 6.87 5.66
C VAL A 249 12.34 5.91 5.07
N ARG A 250 13.60 6.34 4.91
CA ARG A 250 14.70 5.48 4.43
C ARG A 250 14.97 4.32 5.38
N GLU A 251 14.97 4.54 6.69
CA GLU A 251 15.10 3.47 7.70
C GLU A 251 13.99 2.41 7.56
N LEU A 252 12.74 2.86 7.40
CA LEU A 252 11.61 1.96 7.19
C LEU A 252 11.73 1.16 5.88
N LEU A 253 12.26 1.78 4.81
CA LEU A 253 12.54 1.10 3.53
C LEU A 253 13.72 0.13 3.64
N ALA A 254 14.74 0.45 4.44
CA ALA A 254 15.88 -0.44 4.67
C ALA A 254 15.46 -1.77 5.33
N GLU A 255 14.48 -1.72 6.24
CA GLU A 255 13.96 -2.89 6.95
C GLU A 255 12.83 -3.61 6.19
N HIS A 256 11.92 -2.87 5.54
CA HIS A 256 10.66 -3.39 5.00
C HIS A 256 10.42 -3.08 3.52
N GLY A 257 11.39 -2.51 2.80
CA GLY A 257 11.21 -2.07 1.41
C GLY A 257 11.12 -3.18 0.35
N GLU A 258 11.14 -4.47 0.72
CA GLU A 258 11.05 -5.60 -0.21
C GLU A 258 9.63 -5.80 -0.79
N ASP A 259 8.61 -5.30 -0.09
CA ASP A 259 7.20 -5.59 -0.38
C ASP A 259 6.66 -4.79 -1.57
N ASP A 260 7.25 -3.63 -1.89
CA ASP A 260 6.76 -2.74 -2.95
C ASP A 260 7.91 -2.10 -3.76
N SER A 261 7.93 -2.35 -5.06
CA SER A 261 8.87 -1.80 -6.04
C SER A 261 8.78 -0.29 -6.20
N LEU A 262 7.64 0.31 -5.85
CA LEU A 262 7.44 1.76 -5.88
C LEU A 262 7.78 2.42 -4.53
N GLY A 263 8.15 1.64 -3.51
CA GLY A 263 8.39 2.12 -2.16
C GLY A 263 9.49 3.18 -2.07
N TYR A 264 10.58 3.05 -2.84
CA TYR A 264 11.69 4.01 -2.79
C TYR A 264 11.30 5.41 -3.28
N PHE A 265 10.29 5.53 -4.16
CA PHE A 265 9.78 6.83 -4.60
C PHE A 265 9.08 7.59 -3.46
N ALA A 266 8.75 6.95 -2.33
CA ALA A 266 8.32 7.62 -1.11
C ALA A 266 9.37 8.61 -0.58
N THR A 267 10.65 8.44 -0.96
CA THR A 267 11.74 9.34 -0.59
C THR A 267 11.77 10.66 -1.37
N ARG A 268 10.84 10.89 -2.30
CA ARG A 268 10.76 12.13 -3.09
C ARG A 268 10.40 13.36 -2.21
N ARG A 269 11.16 14.44 -2.35
CA ARG A 269 11.07 15.65 -1.47
C ARG A 269 9.82 16.51 -1.65
N ASP A 270 9.10 16.36 -2.77
CA ASP A 270 7.81 17.05 -2.99
C ASP A 270 6.61 16.35 -2.33
N LYS A 271 6.86 15.27 -1.57
CA LYS A 271 5.87 14.53 -0.79
C LYS A 271 5.95 14.90 0.70
N SER A 272 4.79 15.03 1.32
CA SER A 272 4.65 15.05 2.77
C SER A 272 4.55 13.61 3.30
N VAL A 273 4.79 13.41 4.59
CA VAL A 273 4.68 12.10 5.25
C VAL A 273 3.84 12.18 6.52
N VAL A 274 3.08 11.13 6.78
CA VAL A 274 2.42 10.88 8.07
C VAL A 274 2.88 9.52 8.59
N PHE A 275 3.43 9.51 9.79
CA PHE A 275 3.81 8.28 10.48
C PHE A 275 2.64 7.70 11.27
N ALA A 276 2.59 6.38 11.38
CA ALA A 276 1.79 5.71 12.39
C ALA A 276 2.20 6.21 13.79
N PRO A 277 1.29 6.24 14.78
CA PRO A 277 1.64 6.61 16.16
C PRO A 277 2.78 5.75 16.75
N SER A 278 2.93 4.50 16.28
CA SER A 278 4.02 3.61 16.67
C SER A 278 5.37 3.93 16.02
N GLY A 279 5.41 4.81 15.00
CA GLY A 279 6.60 5.12 14.21
C GLY A 279 7.10 3.99 13.30
N ARG A 280 6.43 2.83 13.26
CA ARG A 280 6.83 1.64 12.48
C ARG A 280 6.37 1.65 11.03
N ALA A 281 5.47 2.55 10.65
CA ALA A 281 4.99 2.69 9.28
C ALA A 281 4.67 4.15 8.95
N ALA A 282 4.59 4.47 7.66
CA ALA A 282 4.30 5.81 7.19
C ALA A 282 3.51 5.79 5.88
N VAL A 283 2.69 6.83 5.64
CA VAL A 283 2.08 7.10 4.33
C VAL A 283 2.70 8.37 3.78
N THR A 284 3.29 8.28 2.58
CA THR A 284 3.79 9.46 1.85
C THR A 284 2.75 9.91 0.84
N TYR A 285 2.52 11.22 0.76
CA TYR A 285 1.42 11.77 -0.02
C TYR A 285 1.72 13.19 -0.48
N ARG A 286 0.93 13.68 -1.44
CA ARG A 286 0.95 15.07 -1.87
C ARG A 286 -0.46 15.64 -2.00
N VAL A 287 -0.60 16.92 -1.67
CA VAL A 287 -1.87 17.63 -1.76
C VAL A 287 -1.88 18.53 -2.98
N LEU A 288 -2.85 18.33 -3.87
CA LEU A 288 -3.09 19.19 -5.02
C LEU A 288 -4.59 19.41 -5.20
N ALA A 289 -4.98 20.67 -5.43
CA ALA A 289 -6.38 21.06 -5.63
C ALA A 289 -7.37 20.51 -4.57
N GLY A 290 -6.97 20.46 -3.29
CA GLY A 290 -7.82 19.96 -2.19
C GLY A 290 -8.05 18.43 -2.23
N THR A 291 -7.20 17.71 -2.94
CA THR A 291 -7.14 16.25 -2.97
C THR A 291 -5.76 15.84 -2.44
N THR A 292 -5.74 14.93 -1.48
CA THR A 292 -4.50 14.30 -1.00
C THR A 292 -4.36 12.95 -1.70
N VAL A 293 -3.24 12.76 -2.39
CA VAL A 293 -2.95 11.50 -3.09
C VAL A 293 -1.75 10.86 -2.42
N ALA A 294 -1.90 9.67 -1.86
CA ALA A 294 -0.78 8.83 -1.43
C ALA A 294 -0.17 8.13 -2.66
N SER A 295 1.14 7.91 -2.66
CA SER A 295 1.82 7.17 -3.73
C SER A 295 2.18 5.77 -3.23
N ALA A 296 1.78 4.76 -4.00
CA ALA A 296 2.06 3.35 -3.74
C ALA A 296 1.58 2.87 -2.36
N ASP A 297 2.23 1.85 -1.81
CA ASP A 297 1.87 1.28 -0.52
C ASP A 297 2.38 2.13 0.67
N PRO A 298 1.81 1.96 1.87
CA PRO A 298 2.44 2.48 3.08
C PRO A 298 3.85 1.90 3.24
N VAL A 299 4.78 2.69 3.74
CA VAL A 299 6.18 2.32 3.95
C VAL A 299 6.36 1.80 5.38
N GLY A 300 7.18 0.75 5.57
CA GLY A 300 7.49 0.19 6.89
C GLY A 300 6.74 -1.10 7.19
N ASP A 301 6.58 -1.43 8.47
CA ASP A 301 6.00 -2.70 8.93
C ASP A 301 4.54 -2.86 8.50
N PRO A 302 4.18 -3.90 7.70
CA PRO A 302 2.81 -4.17 7.28
C PRO A 302 1.79 -4.25 8.42
N GLU A 303 2.19 -4.69 9.61
CA GLU A 303 1.30 -4.73 10.77
C GLU A 303 0.88 -3.34 11.25
N ALA A 304 1.71 -2.33 11.00
CA ALA A 304 1.46 -0.93 11.37
C ALA A 304 0.84 -0.09 10.24
N TRP A 305 0.73 -0.64 9.01
CA TRP A 305 0.10 0.06 7.88
C TRP A 305 -1.32 0.55 8.18
N PRO A 306 -2.22 -0.23 8.82
CA PRO A 306 -3.57 0.25 9.13
C PRO A 306 -3.58 1.50 10.02
N ASP A 307 -2.62 1.63 10.93
CA ASP A 307 -2.48 2.81 11.80
C ASP A 307 -1.97 4.03 11.02
N ALA A 308 -0.99 3.86 10.14
CA ALA A 308 -0.48 4.93 9.28
C ALA A 308 -1.57 5.45 8.32
N VAL A 309 -2.33 4.54 7.69
CA VAL A 309 -3.45 4.90 6.81
C VAL A 309 -4.53 5.65 7.59
N ARG A 310 -4.87 5.21 8.81
CA ARG A 310 -5.82 5.93 9.67
C ARG A 310 -5.33 7.33 10.01
N ALA A 311 -4.07 7.49 10.42
CA ALA A 311 -3.48 8.79 10.72
C ALA A 311 -3.53 9.75 9.51
N TRP A 312 -3.21 9.25 8.31
CA TRP A 312 -3.30 10.03 7.08
C TRP A 312 -4.75 10.43 6.72
N LEU A 313 -5.70 9.50 6.86
CA LEU A 313 -7.13 9.81 6.64
C LEU A 313 -7.66 10.81 7.68
N ASP A 314 -7.17 10.77 8.92
CA ASP A 314 -7.50 11.73 9.97
C ASP A 314 -7.00 13.13 9.59
N GLU A 315 -5.77 13.23 9.09
CA GLU A 315 -5.24 14.49 8.58
C GLU A 315 -6.06 15.01 7.38
N ALA A 316 -6.39 14.14 6.43
CA ALA A 316 -7.26 14.47 5.31
C ALA A 316 -8.62 15.03 5.77
N ARG A 317 -9.20 14.45 6.84
CA ARG A 317 -10.44 14.94 7.46
C ARG A 317 -10.24 16.33 8.09
N VAL A 318 -9.15 16.55 8.84
CA VAL A 318 -8.84 17.84 9.51
C VAL A 318 -8.70 19.00 8.51
N TYR A 319 -8.26 18.73 7.29
CA TYR A 319 -8.12 19.75 6.24
C TYR A 319 -9.21 19.71 5.16
N GLY A 320 -10.15 18.76 5.25
CA GLY A 320 -11.23 18.60 4.26
C GLY A 320 -10.71 18.19 2.87
N TRP A 321 -9.59 17.48 2.82
CA TRP A 321 -9.04 16.94 1.57
C TRP A 321 -9.79 15.68 1.14
N THR A 322 -9.90 15.50 -0.18
CA THR A 322 -10.39 14.23 -0.74
C THR A 322 -9.22 13.25 -0.81
N PRO A 323 -9.25 12.10 -0.12
CA PRO A 323 -8.17 11.12 -0.20
C PRO A 323 -8.26 10.28 -1.47
N GLY A 324 -7.08 10.00 -2.05
CA GLY A 324 -6.85 9.04 -3.10
C GLY A 324 -5.48 8.38 -2.95
N VAL A 325 -5.28 7.25 -3.61
CA VAL A 325 -3.99 6.54 -3.63
C VAL A 325 -3.72 6.15 -5.08
N LEU A 326 -2.48 6.33 -5.55
CA LEU A 326 -2.06 5.97 -6.90
C LEU A 326 -0.94 4.91 -6.84
N GLY A 327 -1.15 3.79 -7.52
CA GLY A 327 -0.11 2.77 -7.72
C GLY A 327 0.04 1.79 -6.55
N ALA A 328 -0.98 1.63 -5.70
CA ALA A 328 -0.94 0.65 -4.61
C ALA A 328 -0.82 -0.77 -5.16
N SER A 329 -0.04 -1.63 -4.50
CA SER A 329 -0.05 -3.07 -4.76
C SER A 329 -1.40 -3.66 -4.35
N GLU A 330 -1.64 -4.93 -4.67
CA GLU A 330 -2.82 -5.63 -4.18
C GLU A 330 -2.90 -5.65 -2.63
N HIS A 331 -1.75 -5.79 -1.96
CA HIS A 331 -1.70 -5.81 -0.50
C HIS A 331 -2.03 -4.44 0.09
N GLY A 332 -1.37 -3.37 -0.38
CA GLY A 332 -1.68 -2.01 0.07
C GLY A 332 -3.11 -1.61 -0.25
N ALA A 333 -3.62 -1.97 -1.44
CA ALA A 333 -5.01 -1.72 -1.83
C ALA A 333 -6.01 -2.37 -0.87
N LYS A 334 -5.75 -3.58 -0.37
CA LYS A 334 -6.57 -4.24 0.67
C LYS A 334 -6.57 -3.43 1.97
N VAL A 335 -5.42 -2.90 2.40
CA VAL A 335 -5.34 -2.07 3.60
C VAL A 335 -6.09 -0.74 3.44
N TYR A 336 -5.91 -0.06 2.30
CA TYR A 336 -6.67 1.15 1.98
C TYR A 336 -8.17 0.90 1.89
N ALA A 337 -8.57 -0.24 1.32
CA ALA A 337 -9.98 -0.64 1.25
C ALA A 337 -10.58 -0.91 2.64
N ALA A 338 -9.83 -1.59 3.51
CA ALA A 338 -10.22 -1.83 4.90
C ALA A 338 -10.39 -0.51 5.70
N ALA A 339 -9.65 0.53 5.32
CA ALA A 339 -9.79 1.88 5.89
C ALA A 339 -10.96 2.71 5.31
N GLY A 340 -11.75 2.14 4.38
CA GLY A 340 -12.95 2.77 3.83
C GLY A 340 -12.79 3.40 2.44
N LEU A 341 -11.67 3.17 1.75
CA LEU A 341 -11.53 3.50 0.33
C LEU A 341 -12.07 2.36 -0.55
N LYS A 342 -12.24 2.64 -1.84
CA LYS A 342 -12.51 1.65 -2.88
C LYS A 342 -11.25 1.51 -3.73
N ALA A 343 -10.96 0.32 -4.24
CA ALA A 343 -9.83 0.08 -5.13
C ALA A 343 -10.35 -0.18 -6.55
N LEU A 344 -9.72 0.47 -7.53
CA LEU A 344 -9.90 0.22 -8.96
C LEU A 344 -8.54 -0.19 -9.52
N GLU A 345 -8.48 -1.36 -10.16
CA GLU A 345 -7.28 -1.77 -10.89
C GLU A 345 -7.06 -0.79 -12.05
N ILE A 346 -5.87 -0.20 -12.10
CA ILE A 346 -5.52 0.81 -13.11
C ILE A 346 -4.47 0.33 -14.09
N GLY A 347 -3.88 -0.86 -13.91
CA GLY A 347 -2.90 -1.44 -14.82
C GLY A 347 -1.95 -2.37 -14.08
N ASP A 348 -0.82 -2.66 -14.69
CA ASP A 348 0.11 -3.66 -14.19
C ASP A 348 1.55 -3.19 -14.30
N GLU A 349 2.36 -3.60 -13.35
CA GLU A 349 3.79 -3.43 -13.37
C GLU A 349 4.48 -4.61 -14.05
N ALA A 350 5.48 -4.31 -14.87
CA ALA A 350 6.30 -5.32 -15.53
C ALA A 350 7.55 -5.62 -14.69
N VAL A 351 7.59 -6.80 -14.07
CA VAL A 351 8.71 -7.26 -13.25
C VAL A 351 9.49 -8.36 -13.99
N LEU A 352 10.81 -8.22 -14.04
CA LEU A 352 11.72 -9.23 -14.58
C LEU A 352 12.40 -9.98 -13.44
N ASP A 353 12.33 -11.32 -13.41
CA ASP A 353 13.24 -12.13 -12.58
C ASP A 353 14.58 -12.28 -13.32
N VAL A 354 15.65 -11.84 -12.67
CA VAL A 354 17.02 -11.82 -13.22
C VAL A 354 17.53 -13.23 -13.54
N ARG A 355 17.12 -14.25 -12.76
CA ARG A 355 17.59 -15.64 -12.94
C ARG A 355 16.90 -16.32 -14.11
N ASP A 356 15.63 -16.01 -14.32
CA ASP A 356 14.81 -16.60 -15.39
C ASP A 356 14.94 -15.83 -16.71
N PHE A 357 15.48 -14.60 -16.67
CA PHE A 357 15.66 -13.79 -17.86
C PHE A 357 16.74 -14.38 -18.77
N SER A 358 16.34 -14.82 -19.96
CA SER A 358 17.27 -15.25 -21.00
C SER A 358 16.85 -14.73 -22.37
N LEU A 359 17.83 -14.25 -23.13
CA LEU A 359 17.64 -13.92 -24.55
C LEU A 359 17.65 -15.18 -25.43
N ALA A 360 18.07 -16.33 -24.90
CA ALA A 360 18.16 -17.61 -25.62
C ALA A 360 16.80 -18.34 -25.62
N GLY A 361 15.83 -17.81 -26.36
CA GLY A 361 14.50 -18.43 -26.51
C GLY A 361 13.69 -17.87 -27.69
N PRO A 362 12.66 -18.59 -28.16
CA PRO A 362 11.79 -18.11 -29.23
C PRO A 362 10.99 -16.86 -28.81
N ASP A 363 10.53 -16.81 -27.56
CA ASP A 363 9.61 -15.78 -27.04
C ASP A 363 10.20 -14.36 -27.09
N ARG A 364 11.53 -14.24 -26.93
CA ARG A 364 12.26 -12.96 -26.88
C ARG A 364 13.11 -12.72 -28.12
N ARG A 365 12.74 -13.32 -29.26
CA ARG A 365 13.46 -13.17 -30.54
C ARG A 365 13.62 -11.72 -30.96
N SER A 366 12.59 -10.89 -30.80
CA SER A 366 12.61 -9.47 -31.15
C SER A 366 13.64 -8.69 -30.32
N VAL A 367 13.64 -8.89 -28.99
CA VAL A 367 14.62 -8.28 -28.08
C VAL A 367 16.03 -8.73 -28.42
N ARG A 368 16.25 -10.03 -28.61
CA ARG A 368 17.57 -10.57 -29.01
C ARG A 368 18.08 -9.95 -30.32
N GLN A 369 17.21 -9.75 -31.30
CA GLN A 369 17.58 -9.12 -32.57
C GLN A 369 17.93 -7.64 -32.41
N ALA A 370 17.20 -6.91 -31.57
CA ALA A 370 17.48 -5.52 -31.23
C ALA A 370 18.84 -5.39 -30.53
N VAL A 371 19.08 -6.18 -29.48
CA VAL A 371 20.35 -6.25 -28.74
C VAL A 371 21.52 -6.55 -29.68
N LYS A 372 21.42 -7.59 -30.53
CA LYS A 372 22.48 -7.93 -31.50
C LYS A 372 22.73 -6.83 -32.53
N ARG A 373 21.72 -6.04 -32.88
CA ARG A 373 21.89 -4.90 -33.80
C ARG A 373 22.76 -3.83 -33.17
N ILE A 374 22.46 -3.45 -31.92
CA ILE A 374 23.22 -2.46 -31.16
C ILE A 374 24.67 -2.93 -30.94
N GLN A 375 24.86 -4.20 -30.56
CA GLN A 375 26.20 -4.80 -30.41
C GLN A 375 27.00 -4.77 -31.73
N ARG A 376 26.36 -5.03 -32.88
CA ARG A 376 27.03 -4.95 -34.20
C ARG A 376 27.36 -3.53 -34.62
N ALA A 377 26.60 -2.54 -34.15
CA ALA A 377 26.91 -1.13 -34.35
C ALA A 377 28.09 -0.64 -33.50
N GLY A 378 28.70 -1.53 -32.68
CA GLY A 378 29.89 -1.22 -31.90
C GLY A 378 29.61 -0.53 -30.57
N TYR A 379 28.37 -0.60 -30.09
CA TYR A 379 28.00 -0.04 -28.80
C TYR A 379 28.62 -0.79 -27.64
N THR A 380 28.91 -0.05 -26.57
CA THR A 380 29.34 -0.58 -25.27
C THR A 380 28.41 -0.07 -24.17
N ALA A 381 28.22 -0.87 -23.13
CA ALA A 381 27.43 -0.48 -21.96
C ALA A 381 28.28 -0.42 -20.70
N GLN A 382 27.92 0.48 -19.80
CA GLN A 382 28.45 0.53 -18.44
C GLN A 382 27.28 0.45 -17.45
N VAL A 383 27.44 -0.38 -16.42
CA VAL A 383 26.45 -0.53 -15.35
C VAL A 383 27.16 -0.32 -14.01
N ARG A 384 26.82 0.77 -13.32
CA ARG A 384 27.52 1.23 -12.11
C ARG A 384 26.53 1.78 -11.09
N ARG A 385 26.86 1.73 -9.81
CA ARG A 385 26.11 2.45 -8.79
C ARG A 385 26.34 3.95 -8.91
N HIS A 386 25.37 4.76 -8.52
CA HIS A 386 25.53 6.21 -8.48
C HIS A 386 26.71 6.63 -7.59
N SER A 387 26.97 5.90 -6.50
CA SER A 387 28.11 6.14 -5.62
C SER A 387 29.48 5.88 -6.26
N GLU A 388 29.54 5.17 -7.39
CA GLU A 388 30.76 4.84 -8.12
C GLU A 388 31.07 5.86 -9.22
N ILE A 389 30.14 6.79 -9.50
CA ILE A 389 30.26 7.78 -10.57
C ILE A 389 30.76 9.11 -9.97
N PRO A 390 31.91 9.64 -10.42
CA PRO A 390 32.41 10.95 -10.04
C PRO A 390 31.37 12.08 -10.25
N ALA A 391 31.40 13.11 -9.40
CA ALA A 391 30.38 14.15 -9.39
C ALA A 391 30.34 14.99 -10.69
N ASP A 392 31.51 15.20 -11.31
CA ASP A 392 31.70 15.86 -12.60
C ASP A 392 31.11 15.01 -13.74
N GLU A 393 31.40 13.71 -13.76
CA GLU A 393 30.82 12.76 -14.71
C GLU A 393 29.28 12.68 -14.57
N MET A 394 28.77 12.57 -13.35
CA MET A 394 27.33 12.58 -13.05
C MET A 394 26.65 13.88 -13.52
N ALA A 395 27.35 15.02 -13.42
CA ALA A 395 26.83 16.29 -13.93
C ALA A 395 26.67 16.28 -15.47
N VAL A 396 27.60 15.66 -16.19
CA VAL A 396 27.51 15.45 -17.65
C VAL A 396 26.33 14.54 -18.01
N LEU A 397 26.20 13.39 -17.34
CA LEU A 397 25.10 12.44 -17.55
C LEU A 397 23.73 13.12 -17.33
N ARG A 398 23.59 13.88 -16.25
CA ARG A 398 22.37 14.64 -15.94
C ARG A 398 22.08 15.70 -17.01
N ALA A 399 23.09 16.44 -17.48
CA ALA A 399 22.92 17.42 -18.53
C ALA A 399 22.43 16.78 -19.85
N GLN A 400 22.98 15.62 -20.21
CA GLN A 400 22.53 14.87 -21.39
C GLN A 400 21.11 14.32 -21.23
N ALA A 401 20.78 13.72 -20.09
CA ALA A 401 19.43 13.28 -19.77
C ALA A 401 18.39 14.41 -19.91
N GLN A 402 18.79 15.64 -19.55
CA GLN A 402 17.95 16.82 -19.65
C GLN A 402 17.83 17.35 -21.09
N ARG A 403 18.87 17.23 -21.91
CA ARG A 403 18.82 17.57 -23.35
C ARG A 403 17.88 16.63 -24.12
N TRP A 404 17.95 15.33 -23.85
CA TRP A 404 17.09 14.33 -24.48
C TRP A 404 15.63 14.35 -24.01
N ARG A 405 15.28 15.21 -23.05
CA ARG A 405 13.93 15.36 -22.50
C ARG A 405 12.91 15.86 -23.52
N GLY A 406 13.32 16.70 -24.48
CA GLY A 406 12.40 17.39 -25.40
C GLY A 406 11.37 18.30 -24.68
N ASP A 407 10.20 18.51 -25.30
CA ASP A 407 9.07 19.33 -24.78
C ASP A 407 8.13 18.57 -23.82
N GLU A 408 8.40 17.29 -23.52
CA GLU A 408 7.50 16.50 -22.67
C GLU A 408 7.59 16.95 -21.20
N THR A 409 6.43 17.19 -20.58
CA THR A 409 6.31 17.46 -19.15
C THR A 409 6.94 16.32 -18.34
N GLU A 410 7.75 16.67 -17.35
CA GLU A 410 8.43 15.69 -16.51
C GLU A 410 7.41 14.83 -15.77
N ARG A 411 7.41 13.55 -16.13
CA ARG A 411 6.56 12.52 -15.52
C ARG A 411 7.13 12.21 -14.14
N GLY A 412 6.24 12.07 -13.15
CA GLY A 412 6.66 11.58 -11.84
C GLY A 412 5.85 12.10 -10.68
N PHE A 413 5.30 11.14 -9.93
CA PHE A 413 4.91 11.28 -8.53
C PHE A 413 4.98 9.90 -7.86
N SER A 414 4.40 8.85 -8.44
CA SER A 414 4.54 7.47 -7.95
C SER A 414 5.68 6.68 -8.59
N MET A 415 6.18 7.09 -9.77
CA MET A 415 7.10 6.27 -10.58
C MET A 415 8.42 6.95 -10.97
N ALA A 416 8.70 8.13 -10.46
CA ALA A 416 9.98 8.80 -10.68
C ALA A 416 10.38 9.61 -9.45
N LEU A 417 11.66 9.62 -9.15
CA LEU A 417 12.26 10.32 -8.04
C LEU A 417 12.50 11.79 -8.37
N GLY A 418 12.79 12.11 -9.64
CA GLY A 418 12.93 13.49 -10.11
C GLY A 418 14.18 14.21 -9.61
N ARG A 419 15.19 13.47 -9.14
CA ARG A 419 16.48 14.00 -8.64
C ARG A 419 17.66 13.12 -9.05
N LEU A 420 17.81 12.87 -10.35
CA LEU A 420 18.89 12.04 -10.89
C LEU A 420 20.28 12.51 -10.40
N GLY A 421 21.04 11.57 -9.84
CA GLY A 421 22.41 11.83 -9.37
C GLY A 421 22.49 12.57 -8.03
N ASP A 422 21.43 12.57 -7.22
CA ASP A 422 21.49 13.08 -5.85
C ASP A 422 22.48 12.24 -5.01
N PRO A 423 23.40 12.87 -4.24
CA PRO A 423 24.38 12.16 -3.43
C PRO A 423 23.75 11.22 -2.38
N SER A 424 22.53 11.50 -1.92
CA SER A 424 21.80 10.66 -0.97
C SER A 424 21.22 9.38 -1.58
N ASP A 425 21.23 9.24 -2.91
CA ASP A 425 20.67 8.08 -3.62
C ASP A 425 21.78 7.18 -4.20
N GLY A 426 22.92 7.07 -3.50
CA GLY A 426 24.14 6.40 -3.97
C GLY A 426 23.96 4.92 -4.34
N ARG A 427 22.99 4.22 -3.74
CA ARG A 427 22.69 2.81 -4.03
C ARG A 427 21.94 2.61 -5.37
N SER A 428 21.39 3.67 -5.95
CA SER A 428 20.77 3.65 -7.28
C SER A 428 21.77 3.22 -8.34
N VAL A 429 21.29 2.66 -9.45
CA VAL A 429 22.11 2.07 -10.52
C VAL A 429 21.91 2.87 -11.79
N MET A 430 23.01 3.30 -12.38
CA MET A 430 23.06 3.92 -13.70
C MET A 430 23.47 2.86 -14.74
N VAL A 431 22.81 2.90 -15.89
CA VAL A 431 23.08 2.07 -17.06
C VAL A 431 23.30 3.02 -18.22
N GLU A 432 24.47 2.98 -18.83
CA GLU A 432 24.89 3.92 -19.86
C GLU A 432 25.24 3.15 -21.14
N ALA A 433 24.93 3.71 -22.30
CA ALA A 433 25.34 3.15 -23.58
C ALA A 433 26.10 4.19 -24.41
N TYR A 434 27.29 3.79 -24.83
CA TYR A 434 28.20 4.56 -25.65
C TYR A 434 28.31 3.93 -27.02
N ASP A 435 28.27 4.72 -28.09
CA ASP A 435 28.46 4.23 -29.45
C ASP A 435 29.94 3.89 -29.74
N ALA A 436 30.21 3.46 -30.98
CA ALA A 436 31.56 3.11 -31.42
C ALA A 436 32.56 4.28 -31.39
N ARG A 437 32.08 5.54 -31.30
CA ARG A 437 32.91 6.75 -31.17
C ARG A 437 33.12 7.16 -29.72
N GLY A 438 32.51 6.45 -28.77
CA GLY A 438 32.55 6.78 -27.35
C GLY A 438 31.58 7.89 -26.95
N GLU A 439 30.60 8.23 -27.79
CA GLU A 439 29.57 9.21 -27.43
C GLU A 439 28.44 8.55 -26.65
N LEU A 440 27.99 9.18 -25.56
CA LEU A 440 26.83 8.71 -24.80
C LEU A 440 25.57 8.86 -25.65
N ARG A 441 24.85 7.77 -25.89
CA ARG A 441 23.61 7.76 -26.70
C ARG A 441 22.36 7.36 -25.93
N GLY A 442 22.50 6.81 -24.74
CA GLY A 442 21.37 6.50 -23.88
C GLY A 442 21.77 6.18 -22.46
N LEU A 443 20.83 6.41 -21.53
CA LEU A 443 21.00 6.08 -20.12
C LEU A 443 19.69 5.68 -19.46
N LEU A 444 19.78 4.74 -18.52
CA LEU A 444 18.72 4.38 -17.58
C LEU A 444 19.21 4.59 -16.14
N SER A 445 18.31 5.00 -15.26
CA SER A 445 18.55 5.03 -13.81
C SER A 445 17.52 4.15 -13.12
N PHE A 446 17.98 3.36 -12.16
CA PHE A 446 17.15 2.48 -11.33
C PHE A 446 17.35 2.81 -9.85
N VAL A 447 16.26 2.92 -9.11
CA VAL A 447 16.28 3.07 -7.66
C VAL A 447 16.23 1.70 -6.97
N PRO A 448 16.70 1.58 -5.71
CA PRO A 448 16.60 0.35 -4.96
C PRO A 448 15.15 -0.08 -4.72
N TRP A 449 14.85 -1.37 -4.91
CA TRP A 449 13.62 -2.00 -4.41
C TRP A 449 14.01 -3.01 -3.33
N GLY A 450 13.80 -2.63 -2.07
CA GLY A 450 14.29 -3.40 -0.93
C GLY A 450 15.80 -3.61 -1.02
N ARG A 451 16.26 -4.81 -0.67
CA ARG A 451 17.66 -5.27 -0.77
C ARG A 451 17.98 -5.89 -2.13
N ARG A 452 17.02 -6.63 -2.69
CA ARG A 452 17.24 -7.55 -3.83
C ARG A 452 16.52 -7.13 -5.11
N GLY A 453 15.99 -5.91 -5.17
CA GLY A 453 15.28 -5.42 -6.33
C GLY A 453 15.86 -4.11 -6.85
N LEU A 454 15.56 -3.82 -8.11
CA LEU A 454 15.73 -2.52 -8.75
C LEU A 454 14.40 -2.08 -9.36
N SER A 455 14.13 -0.79 -9.35
CA SER A 455 12.92 -0.21 -9.95
C SER A 455 13.32 0.93 -10.88
N LEU A 456 12.83 0.92 -12.12
CA LEU A 456 13.21 1.90 -13.12
C LEU A 456 12.75 3.30 -12.69
N ASP A 457 13.65 4.26 -12.62
CA ASP A 457 13.35 5.66 -12.29
C ASP A 457 13.34 6.54 -13.55
N LEU A 458 14.39 6.43 -14.36
CA LEU A 458 14.58 7.26 -15.54
C LEU A 458 15.00 6.42 -16.74
N MET A 459 14.44 6.75 -17.90
CA MET A 459 14.84 6.19 -19.19
C MET A 459 14.97 7.33 -20.20
N ARG A 460 16.19 7.54 -20.71
CA ARG A 460 16.49 8.58 -21.70
C ARG A 460 17.40 8.04 -22.78
N ARG A 461 17.15 8.46 -24.02
CA ARG A 461 18.01 8.14 -25.15
C ARG A 461 18.03 9.29 -26.12
N ASP A 462 19.11 9.36 -26.87
CA ASP A 462 19.18 10.18 -28.06
C ASP A 462 18.14 9.69 -29.09
N ARG A 463 17.50 10.65 -29.76
CA ARG A 463 16.51 10.39 -30.79
C ARG A 463 17.16 9.81 -32.04
N ASP A 464 18.40 10.22 -32.31
CA ASP A 464 19.17 9.81 -33.49
C ASP A 464 19.94 8.49 -33.27
N ALA A 465 19.82 7.89 -32.08
CA ALA A 465 20.45 6.60 -31.78
C ALA A 465 19.75 5.41 -32.45
N GLU A 466 20.53 4.35 -32.64
CA GLU A 466 20.13 3.12 -33.29
C GLU A 466 18.92 2.47 -32.61
N ASN A 467 18.02 1.96 -33.45
CA ASN A 467 16.82 1.30 -32.97
C ASN A 467 17.17 0.00 -32.22
N GLY A 468 16.72 -0.10 -30.97
CA GLY A 468 17.03 -1.21 -30.06
C GLY A 468 17.84 -0.81 -28.83
N LEU A 469 18.19 0.47 -28.68
CA LEU A 469 19.07 0.92 -27.58
C LEU A 469 18.47 0.66 -26.19
N ASN A 470 17.16 0.83 -26.00
CA ASN A 470 16.51 0.55 -24.71
C ASN A 470 16.50 -0.94 -24.40
N GLU A 471 16.27 -1.79 -25.41
CA GLU A 471 16.37 -3.25 -25.29
C GLU A 471 17.77 -3.68 -24.89
N TYR A 472 18.79 -3.03 -25.47
CA TYR A 472 20.19 -3.23 -25.12
C TYR A 472 20.45 -2.86 -23.66
N LEU A 473 20.14 -1.63 -23.25
CA LEU A 473 20.33 -1.16 -21.87
C LEU A 473 19.61 -2.03 -20.84
N ILE A 474 18.37 -2.46 -21.12
CA ILE A 474 17.61 -3.35 -20.23
C ILE A 474 18.25 -4.74 -20.15
N ALA A 475 18.74 -5.28 -21.27
CA ALA A 475 19.44 -6.57 -21.24
C ALA A 475 20.75 -6.49 -20.42
N GLU A 476 21.50 -5.40 -20.55
CA GLU A 476 22.77 -5.18 -19.85
C GLU A 476 22.56 -5.06 -18.33
N VAL A 477 21.53 -4.32 -17.86
CA VAL A 477 21.25 -4.24 -16.42
C VAL A 477 20.78 -5.57 -15.82
N VAL A 478 20.00 -6.36 -16.58
CA VAL A 478 19.60 -7.70 -16.14
C VAL A 478 20.83 -8.61 -16.06
N GLN A 479 21.73 -8.54 -17.03
CA GLN A 479 22.99 -9.31 -17.02
C GLN A 479 23.90 -8.92 -15.85
N ALA A 480 23.95 -7.63 -15.49
CA ALA A 480 24.69 -7.14 -14.32
C ALA A 480 23.99 -7.43 -12.98
N GLY A 481 22.70 -7.83 -13.00
CA GLY A 481 21.87 -8.06 -11.82
C GLY A 481 22.52 -8.90 -10.71
N PRO A 482 23.15 -10.06 -11.01
CA PRO A 482 23.82 -10.88 -9.99
C PRO A 482 24.96 -10.15 -9.28
N GLN A 483 25.73 -9.32 -9.99
CA GLN A 483 26.83 -8.52 -9.42
C GLN A 483 26.30 -7.39 -8.54
N LEU A 484 25.14 -6.83 -8.91
CA LEU A 484 24.45 -5.77 -8.16
C LEU A 484 23.65 -6.31 -6.95
N GLY A 485 23.50 -7.63 -6.82
CA GLY A 485 22.65 -8.27 -5.83
C GLY A 485 21.14 -8.19 -6.13
N ALA A 486 20.78 -7.84 -7.38
CA ALA A 486 19.40 -7.73 -7.84
C ALA A 486 18.88 -9.08 -8.35
N GLN A 487 17.71 -9.49 -7.83
CA GLN A 487 16.96 -10.67 -8.24
C GLN A 487 15.73 -10.30 -9.06
N ARG A 488 15.16 -9.11 -8.82
CA ARG A 488 13.99 -8.59 -9.53
C ARG A 488 14.25 -7.19 -10.07
N ILE A 489 13.80 -6.89 -11.27
CA ILE A 489 13.90 -5.56 -11.88
C ILE A 489 12.52 -5.15 -12.38
N SER A 490 11.97 -4.07 -11.81
CA SER A 490 10.75 -3.45 -12.33
C SER A 490 11.08 -2.50 -13.49
N LEU A 491 10.34 -2.63 -14.58
CA LEU A 491 10.37 -1.75 -15.75
C LEU A 491 9.25 -0.69 -15.73
N ASN A 492 8.78 -0.33 -14.54
CA ASN A 492 7.65 0.56 -14.28
C ASN A 492 6.27 0.03 -14.72
N PHE A 493 5.27 0.76 -14.29
CA PHE A 493 3.86 0.48 -14.46
C PHE A 493 3.32 0.89 -15.84
N ALA A 494 2.51 0.00 -16.44
CA ALA A 494 1.74 0.25 -17.65
C ALA A 494 0.26 0.45 -17.30
N MET A 495 -0.23 1.68 -17.43
CA MET A 495 -1.62 2.03 -17.14
C MET A 495 -2.59 1.43 -18.18
N PHE A 496 -3.69 0.88 -17.67
CA PHE A 496 -4.86 0.33 -18.37
C PHE A 496 -4.65 -0.94 -19.21
N ARG A 497 -3.62 -1.76 -18.90
CA ARG A 497 -3.40 -3.06 -19.57
C ARG A 497 -4.66 -3.92 -19.62
N ALA A 498 -5.39 -4.09 -18.52
CA ALA A 498 -6.58 -4.95 -18.47
C ALA A 498 -7.64 -4.58 -19.54
N VAL A 499 -7.79 -3.29 -19.86
CA VAL A 499 -8.73 -2.82 -20.89
C VAL A 499 -8.21 -3.11 -22.31
N PHE A 500 -6.91 -3.03 -22.54
CA PHE A 500 -6.28 -3.36 -23.83
C PHE A 500 -6.22 -4.88 -24.07
N ALA A 501 -5.80 -5.65 -23.07
CA ALA A 501 -5.71 -7.12 -23.14
C ALA A 501 -7.09 -7.81 -23.22
N ALA A 502 -8.12 -7.25 -22.58
CA ALA A 502 -9.49 -7.77 -22.69
C ALA A 502 -10.17 -7.41 -24.02
N GLY A 503 -9.74 -6.32 -24.68
CA GLY A 503 -10.24 -5.91 -25.99
C GLY A 503 -9.79 -6.79 -27.16
N GLU A 504 -8.79 -7.65 -26.95
CA GLU A 504 -8.31 -8.65 -27.92
C GLU A 504 -8.92 -10.04 -27.72
N ARG A 505 -9.65 -10.27 -26.60
CA ARG A 505 -10.38 -11.52 -26.35
C ARG A 505 -11.73 -11.48 -27.10
N ILE A 506 -12.04 -12.57 -27.82
CA ILE A 506 -13.31 -12.76 -28.53
C ILE A 506 -14.45 -12.72 -27.49
N GLY A 507 -15.25 -11.64 -27.45
CA GLY A 507 -16.37 -11.47 -26.51
C GLY A 507 -16.57 -10.09 -25.86
N ALA A 508 -15.77 -9.06 -26.19
CA ALA A 508 -15.87 -7.74 -25.55
C ALA A 508 -17.23 -7.02 -25.79
N GLY A 509 -17.97 -6.78 -24.70
CA GLY A 509 -19.28 -6.10 -24.70
C GLY A 509 -19.23 -4.61 -25.08
N PRO A 510 -20.39 -3.95 -25.29
CA PRO A 510 -20.50 -2.58 -25.83
C PRO A 510 -19.77 -1.52 -24.99
N VAL A 511 -19.83 -1.66 -23.67
CA VAL A 511 -19.22 -0.73 -22.70
C VAL A 511 -17.69 -0.74 -22.80
N LEU A 512 -17.09 -1.93 -22.95
CA LEU A 512 -15.63 -2.07 -23.07
C LEU A 512 -15.10 -1.45 -24.37
N ARG A 513 -15.89 -1.51 -25.45
CA ARG A 513 -15.55 -0.86 -26.74
C ARG A 513 -15.63 0.67 -26.65
N LEU A 514 -16.63 1.22 -25.96
CA LEU A 514 -16.74 2.65 -25.71
C LEU A 514 -15.56 3.15 -24.85
N TRP A 515 -15.20 2.42 -23.78
CA TRP A 515 -14.03 2.73 -22.97
C TRP A 515 -12.72 2.66 -23.76
N ARG A 516 -12.55 1.66 -24.64
CA ARG A 516 -11.42 1.59 -25.58
C ARG A 516 -11.38 2.79 -26.52
N ALA A 517 -12.53 3.24 -27.05
CA ALA A 517 -12.61 4.42 -27.92
C ALA A 517 -12.23 5.71 -27.17
N ILE A 518 -12.70 5.88 -25.94
CA ILE A 518 -12.34 7.01 -25.08
C ILE A 518 -10.83 6.99 -24.74
N LEU A 519 -10.31 5.84 -24.35
CA LEU A 519 -8.89 5.67 -23.98
C LEU A 519 -7.94 5.76 -25.19
N SER A 520 -8.36 5.33 -26.39
CA SER A 520 -7.58 5.48 -27.63
C SER A 520 -7.59 6.91 -28.16
N ARG A 521 -8.68 7.67 -27.96
CA ARG A 521 -8.67 9.12 -28.23
C ARG A 521 -7.80 9.88 -27.22
N ALA A 522 -7.77 9.42 -25.97
CA ALA A 522 -6.85 9.92 -24.95
C ALA A 522 -5.39 9.48 -25.21
N SER A 523 -5.13 8.31 -25.82
CA SER A 523 -3.77 7.82 -26.08
C SER A 523 -2.97 8.68 -27.06
N ARG A 524 -3.64 9.47 -27.91
CA ARG A 524 -3.02 10.56 -28.70
C ARG A 524 -2.28 11.60 -27.83
N PHE A 525 -2.65 11.70 -26.55
CA PHE A 525 -2.04 12.59 -25.57
C PHE A 525 -1.20 11.86 -24.50
N PHE A 526 -1.33 10.53 -24.34
CA PHE A 526 -0.78 9.81 -23.17
C PHE A 526 0.11 8.58 -23.48
N GLN A 527 0.39 8.21 -24.75
CA GLN A 527 1.34 7.13 -25.16
C GLN A 527 1.20 5.74 -24.46
N LEU A 528 0.04 5.43 -23.85
CA LEU A 528 -0.15 4.28 -22.95
C LEU A 528 0.04 2.90 -23.61
N GLU A 529 -0.38 2.76 -24.87
CA GLU A 529 -0.28 1.50 -25.62
C GLU A 529 1.18 1.15 -26.00
N SER A 530 2.03 2.15 -26.18
CA SER A 530 3.45 1.96 -26.51
C SER A 530 4.25 1.39 -25.35
N LEU A 531 3.94 1.79 -24.10
CA LEU A 531 4.59 1.33 -22.89
C LEU A 531 4.28 -0.16 -22.62
N TYR A 532 3.01 -0.56 -22.74
CA TYR A 532 2.62 -1.96 -22.59
C TYR A 532 3.34 -2.85 -23.62
N ARG A 533 3.26 -2.52 -24.91
CA ARG A 533 3.92 -3.31 -25.97
C ARG A 533 5.44 -3.31 -25.82
N SER A 534 6.02 -2.20 -25.38
CA SER A 534 7.45 -2.10 -25.11
C SER A 534 7.89 -2.97 -23.94
N ASN A 535 7.06 -3.18 -22.91
CA ASN A 535 7.44 -4.02 -21.77
C ASN A 535 7.12 -5.50 -22.00
N ALA A 536 6.02 -5.80 -22.72
CA ALA A 536 5.58 -7.17 -22.99
C ALA A 536 6.62 -8.01 -23.75
N LYS A 537 7.43 -7.39 -24.63
CA LYS A 537 8.49 -8.08 -25.39
C LYS A 537 9.59 -8.71 -24.52
N TYR A 538 9.72 -8.28 -23.27
CA TYR A 538 10.67 -8.83 -22.31
C TYR A 538 10.12 -10.05 -21.56
N GLY A 539 8.88 -10.47 -21.81
CA GLY A 539 8.21 -11.55 -21.07
C GLY A 539 8.24 -11.38 -19.55
N PRO A 540 7.77 -10.23 -19.01
CA PRO A 540 7.76 -9.97 -17.57
C PRO A 540 6.62 -10.71 -16.85
N ASP A 541 6.78 -10.85 -15.54
CA ASP A 541 5.68 -11.10 -14.63
C ASP A 541 4.90 -9.80 -14.42
N TRP A 542 3.57 -9.90 -14.44
CA TRP A 542 2.69 -8.75 -14.32
C TRP A 542 2.08 -8.68 -12.93
N GLU A 543 2.38 -7.61 -12.19
CA GLU A 543 1.82 -7.35 -10.87
C GLU A 543 0.76 -6.23 -10.94
N PRO A 544 -0.48 -6.45 -10.47
CA PRO A 544 -1.56 -5.47 -10.60
C PRO A 544 -1.35 -4.27 -9.68
N ARG A 545 -1.70 -3.08 -10.18
CA ARG A 545 -1.61 -1.81 -9.46
C ARG A 545 -2.95 -1.10 -9.42
N PHE A 546 -3.25 -0.48 -8.27
CA PHE A 546 -4.58 0.03 -7.95
C PHE A 546 -4.59 1.56 -7.71
N LEU A 547 -5.68 2.19 -8.13
CA LEU A 547 -6.09 3.52 -7.69
C LEU A 547 -7.13 3.37 -6.59
N CYS A 548 -6.84 3.89 -5.40
CA CYS A 548 -7.82 3.90 -4.30
C CYS A 548 -8.51 5.26 -4.20
N TYR A 549 -9.81 5.26 -3.90
CA TYR A 549 -10.64 6.47 -3.86
C TYR A 549 -11.79 6.35 -2.85
N SER A 550 -12.21 7.48 -2.26
CA SER A 550 -13.24 7.48 -1.19
C SER A 550 -14.67 7.16 -1.66
N SER A 551 -15.07 7.57 -2.86
CA SER A 551 -16.39 7.26 -3.42
C SER A 551 -16.44 7.47 -4.93
N ALA A 552 -17.37 6.81 -5.63
CA ALA A 552 -17.48 6.88 -7.09
C ALA A 552 -17.64 8.32 -7.61
N ARG A 553 -18.34 9.19 -6.87
CA ARG A 553 -18.49 10.62 -7.20
C ARG A 553 -17.19 11.41 -7.12
N LYS A 554 -16.20 10.93 -6.35
CA LYS A 554 -14.89 11.57 -6.17
C LYS A 554 -13.83 11.01 -7.11
N LEU A 555 -14.09 9.87 -7.77
CA LEU A 555 -13.15 9.22 -8.68
C LEU A 555 -12.64 10.17 -9.78
N PRO A 556 -13.49 10.91 -10.54
CA PRO A 556 -12.98 11.80 -11.59
C PRO A 556 -11.99 12.84 -11.08
N ARG A 557 -12.28 13.44 -9.91
CA ARG A 557 -11.39 14.42 -9.28
C ARG A 557 -10.07 13.79 -8.84
N VAL A 558 -10.13 12.61 -8.22
CA VAL A 558 -8.92 11.88 -7.80
C VAL A 558 -8.07 11.50 -9.02
N SER A 559 -8.70 11.00 -10.09
CA SER A 559 -8.02 10.65 -11.34
C SER A 559 -7.36 11.86 -12.02
N ILE A 560 -8.04 13.00 -12.12
CA ILE A 560 -7.46 14.24 -12.68
C ILE A 560 -6.26 14.69 -11.84
N VAL A 561 -6.38 14.68 -10.52
CA VAL A 561 -5.28 15.10 -9.65
C VAL A 561 -4.12 14.11 -9.71
N ALA A 562 -4.38 12.81 -9.70
CA ALA A 562 -3.37 11.77 -9.88
C ALA A 562 -2.63 11.94 -11.22
N GLY A 563 -3.36 12.18 -12.32
CA GLY A 563 -2.76 12.44 -13.63
C GLY A 563 -1.94 13.73 -13.67
N ALA A 564 -2.38 14.80 -13.00
CA ALA A 564 -1.62 16.04 -12.89
C ALA A 564 -0.35 15.89 -12.02
N LEU A 565 -0.43 15.08 -10.95
CA LEU A 565 0.72 14.78 -10.10
C LEU A 565 1.77 13.98 -10.88
N GLU A 566 1.35 12.92 -11.57
CA GLU A 566 2.22 12.07 -12.39
C GLU A 566 2.77 12.76 -13.64
N GLY A 567 2.31 13.99 -13.94
CA GLY A 567 2.79 14.78 -15.09
C GLY A 567 2.12 14.44 -16.42
N PHE A 568 1.03 13.67 -16.40
CA PHE A 568 0.20 13.39 -17.58
C PHE A 568 -0.62 14.63 -17.98
N LEU A 569 -1.19 15.35 -17.01
CA LEU A 569 -2.00 16.53 -17.29
C LEU A 569 -1.20 17.82 -17.10
N PRO A 570 -1.34 18.81 -18.01
CA PRO A 570 -0.65 20.08 -17.88
C PRO A 570 -1.12 20.81 -16.61
N THR A 571 -0.21 21.01 -15.68
CA THR A 571 -0.38 21.98 -14.61
C THR A 571 0.21 23.29 -15.13
N GLY A 572 -0.56 24.38 -15.24
CA GLY A 572 -0.14 25.68 -15.82
C GLY A 572 1.09 26.37 -15.21
N THR A 573 1.80 25.72 -14.31
CA THR A 573 3.18 26.02 -13.90
C THR A 573 4.14 25.11 -14.65
N ALA A 574 4.95 25.68 -15.53
CA ALA A 574 6.10 25.00 -16.12
C ALA A 574 6.97 24.41 -14.99
N ARG A 575 7.04 23.09 -14.87
CA ARG A 575 7.88 22.43 -13.85
C ARG A 575 9.35 22.72 -14.19
N ARG A 576 10.07 23.26 -13.20
CA ARG A 576 11.49 23.60 -13.28
C ARG A 576 12.32 22.36 -13.63
N ALA A 577 13.47 22.59 -14.26
CA ALA A 577 14.58 21.65 -14.43
C ALA A 577 14.81 20.73 -13.22
N LEU A 578 15.43 19.56 -13.44
CA LEU A 578 16.04 18.69 -12.42
C LEU A 578 17.01 19.51 -11.55
N ARG A 579 16.49 20.26 -10.59
CA ARG A 579 17.28 21.00 -9.61
C ARG A 579 17.39 20.10 -8.40
N LEU A 580 18.60 19.60 -8.16
CA LEU A 580 18.96 19.06 -6.87
C LEU A 580 18.73 20.17 -5.84
N GLU A 581 17.83 19.94 -4.90
CA GLU A 581 17.80 20.74 -3.69
C GLU A 581 19.09 20.41 -2.91
N ALA A 582 19.82 21.45 -2.50
CA ALA A 582 21.01 21.28 -1.69
C ALA A 582 20.62 20.62 -0.37
N VAL A 583 21.24 19.49 -0.06
CA VAL A 583 21.15 18.81 1.24
C VAL A 583 22.48 18.94 1.96
N SER A 584 22.45 18.86 3.30
CA SER A 584 23.68 18.89 4.10
C SER A 584 24.51 17.62 3.89
N ASP A 585 25.83 17.75 4.03
CA ASP A 585 26.73 16.59 3.97
C ASP A 585 26.43 15.57 5.08
N GLU A 586 25.98 16.05 6.25
CA GLU A 586 25.54 15.20 7.36
C GLU A 586 24.34 14.31 6.98
N PHE A 587 23.34 14.89 6.29
CA PHE A 587 22.18 14.13 5.81
C PHE A 587 22.61 13.06 4.79
N VAL A 588 23.53 13.41 3.88
CA VAL A 588 24.06 12.46 2.89
C VAL A 588 24.81 11.30 3.56
N ALA A 589 25.62 11.60 4.59
CA ALA A 589 26.32 10.58 5.36
C ALA A 589 25.36 9.62 6.06
N GLN A 590 24.33 10.14 6.73
CA GLN A 590 23.30 9.33 7.41
C GLN A 590 22.49 8.48 6.41
N ALA A 591 22.10 9.06 5.27
CA ALA A 591 21.41 8.31 4.22
C ALA A 591 22.27 7.16 3.68
N LYS A 592 23.58 7.38 3.51
CA LYS A 592 24.55 6.37 3.09
C LYS A 592 24.67 5.24 4.13
N GLU A 593 24.75 5.57 5.41
CA GLU A 593 24.79 4.56 6.49
C GLU A 593 23.55 3.66 6.49
N ILE A 594 22.36 4.25 6.28
CA ILE A 594 21.10 3.50 6.17
C ILE A 594 21.13 2.57 4.96
N ASP A 595 21.57 3.05 3.80
CA ASP A 595 21.65 2.25 2.57
C ASP A 595 22.67 1.10 2.68
N GLU A 596 23.81 1.34 3.35
CA GLU A 596 24.81 0.31 3.64
C GLU A 596 24.29 -0.74 4.63
N ALA A 597 23.56 -0.31 5.67
CA ALA A 597 22.91 -1.21 6.61
C ALA A 597 21.82 -2.05 5.92
N ALA A 598 21.05 -1.43 5.02
CA ALA A 598 20.05 -2.12 4.19
C ALA A 598 20.69 -3.21 3.33
N ALA A 599 21.89 -2.98 2.79
CA ALA A 599 22.60 -3.97 1.97
C ALA A 599 23.12 -5.19 2.76
N ARG A 600 23.36 -5.06 4.08
CA ARG A 600 23.90 -6.15 4.92
C ARG A 600 22.84 -7.21 5.25
N LEU A 601 23.09 -8.46 4.84
CA LEU A 601 22.28 -9.63 5.21
C LEU A 601 22.33 -9.93 6.72
N VAL A 602 21.46 -9.30 7.51
CA VAL A 602 21.17 -9.75 8.88
C VAL A 602 20.07 -10.82 8.80
N PRO A 603 20.34 -12.10 9.09
CA PRO A 603 19.30 -13.11 9.14
C PRO A 603 18.33 -12.75 10.26
N LYS A 604 17.02 -12.63 9.96
CA LYS A 604 16.00 -12.44 10.98
C LYS A 604 16.11 -13.60 11.98
N ALA A 605 16.44 -13.32 13.23
CA ALA A 605 16.58 -14.35 14.25
C ALA A 605 15.24 -15.11 14.37
N ALA A 606 15.24 -16.37 13.95
CA ALA A 606 14.04 -17.20 14.02
C ALA A 606 13.59 -17.29 15.48
N ARG A 607 12.33 -16.91 15.76
CA ARG A 607 11.75 -17.03 17.11
C ARG A 607 11.59 -18.51 17.44
N ARG A 608 12.57 -19.09 18.14
CA ARG A 608 12.59 -20.52 18.51
C ARG A 608 11.65 -20.77 19.71
N PRO A 609 10.85 -21.85 19.70
CA PRO A 609 10.08 -22.27 20.87
C PRO A 609 10.97 -22.49 22.10
N GLN A 610 10.42 -22.29 23.30
CA GLN A 610 11.17 -22.39 24.56
C GLN A 610 11.86 -23.76 24.72
N GLN A 611 11.19 -24.87 24.35
CA GLN A 611 11.79 -26.21 24.43
C GLN A 611 13.01 -26.39 23.51
N VAL A 612 13.01 -25.77 22.33
CA VAL A 612 14.15 -25.80 21.41
C VAL A 612 15.32 -25.01 21.99
N ARG A 613 15.05 -23.86 22.61
CA ARG A 613 16.07 -23.04 23.29
C ARG A 613 16.76 -23.79 24.43
N VAL A 614 15.98 -24.50 25.25
CA VAL A 614 16.53 -25.32 26.35
C VAL A 614 17.41 -26.45 25.80
N ARG A 615 16.98 -27.14 24.73
CA ARG A 615 17.76 -28.22 24.11
C ARG A 615 19.05 -27.72 23.46
N ILE A 616 19.05 -26.52 22.88
CA ILE A 616 20.27 -25.87 22.37
C ILE A 616 21.22 -25.54 23.52
N ALA A 617 20.73 -24.98 24.63
CA ALA A 617 21.57 -24.71 25.78
C ALA A 617 22.20 -25.99 26.38
N LYS A 618 21.47 -27.12 26.34
CA LYS A 618 22.02 -28.43 26.73
C LYS A 618 23.05 -28.96 25.73
N LEU A 619 22.84 -28.72 24.43
CA LEU A 619 23.80 -29.04 23.39
C LEU A 619 25.12 -28.27 23.60
N ASP A 620 25.04 -26.99 23.95
CA ASP A 620 26.23 -26.18 24.24
C ASP A 620 26.93 -26.71 25.51
N LYS A 621 26.20 -27.08 26.56
CA LYS A 621 26.78 -27.75 27.74
C LYS A 621 27.48 -29.07 27.42
N LEU A 622 26.92 -29.89 26.52
CA LEU A 622 27.59 -31.11 26.07
C LEU A 622 28.96 -30.80 25.44
N ARG A 623 29.02 -29.75 24.61
CA ARG A 623 30.29 -29.28 24.01
C ARG A 623 31.26 -28.77 25.07
N ASP A 624 30.78 -28.03 26.06
CA ASP A 624 31.60 -27.53 27.17
C ASP A 624 32.18 -28.69 28.00
N TRP A 625 31.45 -29.80 28.11
CA TRP A 625 31.93 -31.04 28.73
C TRP A 625 32.79 -31.92 27.81
N GLY A 626 33.14 -31.44 26.62
CA GLY A 626 33.96 -32.18 25.65
C GLY A 626 33.23 -33.35 24.97
N ILE A 627 31.91 -33.44 25.11
CA ILE A 627 31.07 -34.46 24.45
C ILE A 627 30.57 -33.89 23.13
N ASP A 628 31.00 -34.47 22.01
CA ASP A 628 30.45 -34.13 20.70
C ASP A 628 28.96 -34.53 20.63
N PRO A 629 28.02 -33.59 20.44
CA PRO A 629 26.59 -33.91 20.31
C PRO A 629 26.23 -34.62 18.99
N TYR A 630 27.14 -34.64 18.00
CA TYR A 630 26.96 -35.21 16.67
C TYR A 630 28.23 -35.91 16.16
N PRO A 631 28.72 -36.97 16.85
CA PRO A 631 29.92 -37.68 16.44
C PRO A 631 29.73 -38.34 15.06
N VAL A 632 30.82 -38.44 14.30
CA VAL A 632 30.84 -39.03 12.95
C VAL A 632 30.34 -40.49 12.93
N GLY A 633 30.45 -41.21 14.05
CA GLY A 633 29.83 -42.53 14.18
C GLY A 633 29.93 -43.12 15.57
N PHE A 634 29.13 -44.18 15.80
CA PHE A 634 29.21 -45.05 16.97
C PHE A 634 29.15 -46.50 16.49
N ARG A 635 30.20 -47.28 16.78
CA ARG A 635 30.25 -48.69 16.40
C ARG A 635 29.36 -49.50 17.34
N ARG A 636 28.13 -49.75 16.89
CA ARG A 636 27.19 -50.68 17.50
C ARG A 636 27.53 -52.11 17.10
N GLU A 637 27.57 -53.01 18.07
CA GLU A 637 27.88 -54.44 17.87
C GLU A 637 26.64 -55.32 18.06
N ASP A 638 25.71 -54.88 18.90
CA ASP A 638 24.51 -55.66 19.25
C ASP A 638 23.21 -54.90 18.89
N LEU A 639 22.19 -55.67 18.51
CA LEU A 639 20.83 -55.18 18.31
C LEU A 639 19.98 -55.37 19.56
N LEU A 640 19.14 -54.39 19.88
CA LEU A 640 18.32 -54.43 21.10
C LEU A 640 17.38 -55.64 21.12
N GLY A 641 16.71 -55.91 20.00
CA GLY A 641 15.78 -57.03 19.87
C GLY A 641 16.44 -58.40 19.96
N ASP A 642 17.72 -58.52 19.58
CA ASP A 642 18.48 -59.77 19.68
C ASP A 642 18.83 -60.07 21.13
N ILE A 643 19.24 -59.05 21.88
CA ILE A 643 19.49 -59.15 23.33
C ILE A 643 18.20 -59.55 24.06
N VAL A 644 17.08 -58.88 23.76
CA VAL A 644 15.78 -59.19 24.37
C VAL A 644 15.38 -60.65 24.12
N ARG A 645 15.58 -61.16 22.90
CA ARG A 645 15.28 -62.57 22.56
C ARG A 645 16.23 -63.55 23.25
N LYS A 646 17.53 -63.25 23.27
CA LYS A 646 18.56 -64.14 23.84
C LYS A 646 18.45 -64.28 25.35
N TYR A 647 17.97 -63.25 26.04
CA TYR A 647 17.95 -63.16 27.51
C TYR A 647 16.52 -63.03 28.09
N ALA A 648 15.51 -63.50 27.35
CA ALA A 648 14.10 -63.39 27.76
C ALA A 648 13.79 -64.08 29.10
N ASP A 649 14.48 -65.17 29.41
CA ASP A 649 14.19 -66.06 30.54
C ASP A 649 15.06 -65.79 31.79
N LEU A 650 15.73 -64.64 31.87
CA LEU A 650 16.54 -64.29 33.05
C LEU A 650 15.67 -63.99 34.27
N GLY A 651 15.98 -64.59 35.42
CA GLY A 651 15.33 -64.28 36.70
C GLY A 651 15.64 -62.84 37.19
N PRO A 652 14.88 -62.30 38.16
CA PRO A 652 15.15 -60.98 38.74
C PRO A 652 16.54 -60.84 39.37
N ASP A 653 17.11 -59.64 39.31
CA ASP A 653 18.45 -59.29 39.86
C ASP A 653 19.61 -60.16 39.35
N SER A 654 19.47 -60.72 38.14
CA SER A 654 20.47 -61.55 37.49
C SER A 654 21.55 -60.70 36.81
N ARG A 655 22.82 -61.12 36.94
CA ARG A 655 23.96 -60.52 36.24
C ARG A 655 24.61 -61.56 35.34
N THR A 656 24.58 -61.34 34.03
CA THR A 656 25.10 -62.33 33.06
C THR A 656 26.60 -62.23 32.82
N GLY A 657 27.21 -61.08 33.16
CA GLY A 657 28.59 -60.75 32.79
C GLY A 657 28.81 -60.47 31.29
N HIS A 658 27.83 -60.73 30.43
CA HIS A 658 27.94 -60.52 28.99
C HIS A 658 27.89 -59.02 28.67
N ARG A 659 28.99 -58.51 28.12
CA ARG A 659 29.11 -57.11 27.70
C ARG A 659 28.50 -56.94 26.31
N VAL A 660 27.76 -55.86 26.11
CA VAL A 660 27.10 -55.49 24.85
C VAL A 660 27.38 -54.05 24.51
N ARG A 661 27.32 -53.71 23.21
CA ARG A 661 27.45 -52.34 22.71
C ARG A 661 26.29 -51.99 21.79
N VAL A 662 25.36 -51.21 22.34
CA VAL A 662 24.06 -50.91 21.72
C VAL A 662 23.88 -49.42 21.48
N ALA A 663 23.01 -49.06 20.53
CA ALA A 663 22.62 -47.68 20.30
C ALA A 663 21.11 -47.59 20.04
N GLY A 664 20.49 -46.51 20.52
CA GLY A 664 19.07 -46.30 20.29
C GLY A 664 18.59 -44.92 20.70
N ARG A 665 17.37 -44.58 20.25
CA ARG A 665 16.68 -43.35 20.60
C ARG A 665 16.06 -43.45 21.99
N VAL A 666 16.30 -42.46 22.85
CA VAL A 666 15.72 -42.38 24.20
C VAL A 666 14.21 -42.10 24.10
N LEU A 667 13.40 -43.07 24.51
CA LEU A 667 11.94 -42.97 24.53
C LEU A 667 11.39 -42.61 25.90
N ALA A 668 12.11 -42.94 26.96
CA ALA A 668 11.73 -42.63 28.34
C ALA A 668 12.99 -42.41 29.16
N LEU A 669 12.90 -41.51 30.13
CA LEU A 669 13.98 -41.18 31.05
C LEU A 669 13.37 -41.04 32.45
N ARG A 670 13.96 -41.70 33.45
CA ARG A 670 13.55 -41.62 34.85
C ARG A 670 14.79 -41.55 35.74
N THR A 671 14.80 -40.62 36.68
CA THR A 671 15.92 -40.43 37.62
C THR A 671 15.41 -40.69 39.03
N LEU A 672 16.08 -41.59 39.76
CA LEU A 672 15.75 -42.03 41.10
C LEU A 672 17.02 -41.95 41.98
N GLY A 673 17.31 -40.77 42.52
CA GLY A 673 18.48 -40.55 43.37
C GLY A 673 19.79 -40.83 42.63
N GLY A 674 20.51 -41.88 43.03
CA GLY A 674 21.76 -42.33 42.40
C GLY A 674 21.60 -43.15 41.10
N LEU A 675 20.38 -43.57 40.76
CA LEU A 675 20.11 -44.40 39.58
C LEU A 675 19.32 -43.62 38.51
N CYS A 676 19.70 -43.81 37.25
CA CYS A 676 18.97 -43.34 36.09
C CYS A 676 18.54 -44.54 35.24
N PHE A 677 17.27 -44.57 34.85
CA PHE A 677 16.73 -45.54 33.91
C PHE A 677 16.34 -44.83 32.62
N ALA A 678 16.80 -45.36 31.50
CA ALA A 678 16.39 -44.91 30.18
C ALA A 678 15.84 -46.08 29.38
N ARG A 679 14.74 -45.88 28.65
CA ARG A 679 14.34 -46.86 27.63
C ARG A 679 14.80 -46.36 26.28
N ILE A 680 15.61 -47.17 25.59
CA ILE A 680 16.08 -46.85 24.24
C ILE A 680 15.41 -47.77 23.22
N LYS A 681 15.30 -47.27 21.98
CA LYS A 681 14.73 -48.00 20.85
C LYS A 681 15.63 -47.91 19.64
N ASP A 682 15.85 -49.04 18.99
CA ASP A 682 16.45 -49.12 17.67
C ASP A 682 15.43 -49.71 16.68
N PHE A 683 15.89 -50.09 15.48
CA PHE A 683 15.00 -50.67 14.48
C PHE A 683 14.55 -52.11 14.81
N SER A 684 15.25 -52.80 15.71
CA SER A 684 15.05 -54.20 16.08
C SER A 684 14.17 -54.37 17.33
N GLY A 685 14.21 -53.43 18.27
CA GLY A 685 13.44 -53.53 19.52
C GLY A 685 13.67 -52.38 20.50
N GLU A 686 13.20 -52.57 21.72
CA GLU A 686 13.38 -51.65 22.86
C GLU A 686 14.09 -52.37 24.00
N LEU A 687 14.94 -51.66 24.74
CA LEU A 687 15.67 -52.19 25.90
C LEU A 687 15.83 -51.11 26.96
N GLN A 688 15.88 -51.51 28.22
CA GLN A 688 16.17 -50.60 29.32
C GLN A 688 17.69 -50.44 29.51
N LEU A 689 18.11 -49.21 29.80
CA LEU A 689 19.44 -48.86 30.29
C LEU A 689 19.32 -48.56 31.77
N MET A 690 20.26 -49.06 32.55
CA MET A 690 20.41 -48.78 33.97
C MET A 690 21.78 -48.12 34.17
N LEU A 691 21.77 -46.84 34.56
CA LEU A 691 22.97 -46.07 34.86
C LEU A 691 23.03 -45.85 36.37
N ASP A 692 24.10 -46.31 37.01
CA ASP A 692 24.32 -46.16 38.46
C ASP A 692 25.47 -45.18 38.70
N ALA A 693 25.24 -44.17 39.55
CA ALA A 693 26.25 -43.18 39.94
C ALA A 693 27.48 -43.79 40.64
N ARG A 694 27.39 -45.05 41.10
CA ARG A 694 28.54 -45.80 41.64
C ARG A 694 29.48 -46.31 40.57
N GLU A 695 28.99 -46.51 39.34
CA GLU A 695 29.75 -47.08 38.22
C GLU A 695 30.10 -46.02 37.16
N LEU A 696 29.37 -44.91 37.08
CA LEU A 696 29.50 -43.90 36.04
C LEU A 696 29.18 -42.47 36.54
N ASP A 697 29.92 -41.46 36.08
CA ASP A 697 29.53 -40.06 36.28
C ASP A 697 28.28 -39.71 35.46
N LEU A 698 27.20 -39.37 36.18
CA LEU A 698 25.89 -39.07 35.59
C LEU A 698 25.68 -37.57 35.32
N THR A 699 26.67 -36.71 35.60
CA THR A 699 26.55 -35.25 35.43
C THR A 699 26.24 -34.89 33.98
N GLY A 700 27.05 -35.42 33.04
CA GLY A 700 26.85 -35.24 31.60
C GLY A 700 25.51 -35.77 31.11
N TRP A 701 25.11 -36.95 31.61
CA TRP A 701 23.86 -37.60 31.22
C TRP A 701 22.64 -36.77 31.64
N ARG A 702 22.59 -36.37 32.91
CA ARG A 702 21.46 -35.63 33.49
C ARG A 702 21.29 -34.23 32.89
N GLY A 703 22.39 -33.57 32.58
CA GLY A 703 22.35 -32.22 32.01
C GLY A 703 22.22 -32.19 30.49
N GLY A 704 22.69 -33.22 29.78
CA GLY A 704 22.81 -33.22 28.32
C GLY A 704 21.76 -34.05 27.57
N VAL A 705 21.27 -35.15 28.15
CA VAL A 705 20.39 -36.11 27.46
C VAL A 705 18.91 -35.79 27.71
N ASP A 706 18.12 -35.79 26.64
CA ASP A 706 16.67 -35.57 26.62
C ASP A 706 15.93 -36.69 25.87
N LEU A 707 14.60 -36.73 26.05
CA LEU A 707 13.73 -37.56 25.23
C LEU A 707 13.93 -37.26 23.74
N GLY A 708 14.04 -38.32 22.96
CA GLY A 708 14.26 -38.27 21.52
C GLY A 708 15.71 -38.15 21.09
N ASP A 709 16.67 -37.95 22.00
CA ASP A 709 18.09 -38.04 21.65
C ASP A 709 18.48 -39.47 21.28
N HIS A 710 19.49 -39.63 20.43
CA HIS A 710 20.10 -40.92 20.15
C HIS A 710 21.35 -41.06 21.01
N VAL A 711 21.45 -42.19 21.72
CA VAL A 711 22.59 -42.51 22.58
C VAL A 711 23.19 -43.85 22.18
N GLY A 712 24.50 -43.96 22.31
CA GLY A 712 25.26 -45.19 22.21
C GLY A 712 25.83 -45.54 23.58
N VAL A 713 25.74 -46.81 23.97
CA VAL A 713 26.17 -47.29 25.28
C VAL A 713 26.92 -48.61 25.19
N SER A 714 27.85 -48.82 26.12
CA SER A 714 28.46 -50.12 26.39
C SER A 714 28.19 -50.51 27.84
N GLY A 715 27.90 -51.78 28.08
CA GLY A 715 27.55 -52.23 29.42
C GLY A 715 27.28 -53.73 29.50
N ARG A 716 26.93 -54.21 30.70
CA ARG A 716 26.63 -55.63 30.97
C ARG A 716 25.14 -55.89 30.93
N VAL A 717 24.72 -57.01 30.35
CA VAL A 717 23.31 -57.44 30.38
C VAL A 717 22.96 -57.94 31.78
N VAL A 718 21.95 -57.31 32.39
CA VAL A 718 21.45 -57.60 33.73
C VAL A 718 19.92 -57.58 33.74
N THR A 719 19.29 -58.05 34.81
CA THR A 719 17.89 -57.73 35.10
C THR A 719 17.81 -56.84 36.33
N SER A 720 16.87 -55.90 36.33
CA SER A 720 16.62 -55.07 37.51
C SER A 720 16.03 -55.93 38.65
N ARG A 721 15.95 -55.37 39.87
CA ARG A 721 15.26 -56.01 41.01
C ARG A 721 13.80 -56.38 40.73
N ARG A 722 13.16 -55.73 39.74
CA ARG A 722 11.79 -56.02 39.32
C ARG A 722 11.71 -57.04 38.16
N GLY A 723 12.84 -57.62 37.76
CA GLY A 723 12.92 -58.57 36.65
C GLY A 723 13.05 -57.94 35.26
N GLU A 724 13.02 -56.61 35.13
CA GLU A 724 13.12 -55.97 33.80
C GLU A 724 14.54 -56.06 33.23
N LEU A 725 14.69 -56.69 32.06
CA LEU A 725 15.96 -56.82 31.32
C LEU A 725 16.55 -55.44 30.98
N SER A 726 17.81 -55.24 31.36
CA SER A 726 18.50 -53.96 31.26
C SER A 726 19.97 -54.12 30.87
N VAL A 727 20.57 -53.06 30.34
CA VAL A 727 22.04 -52.93 30.24
C VAL A 727 22.51 -52.04 31.38
N LEU A 728 23.33 -52.59 32.27
CA LEU A 728 24.07 -51.82 33.26
C LEU A 728 25.21 -51.09 32.54
N VAL A 729 25.09 -49.78 32.41
CA VAL A 729 25.92 -48.96 31.53
C VAL A 729 27.26 -48.63 32.20
N ASP A 730 28.35 -48.99 31.53
CA ASP A 730 29.72 -48.65 31.91
C ASP A 730 30.20 -47.38 31.18
N GLU A 731 29.74 -47.19 29.94
CA GLU A 731 30.17 -46.09 29.06
C GLU A 731 28.98 -45.64 28.19
N TRP A 732 28.87 -44.33 27.95
CA TRP A 732 27.84 -43.78 27.07
C TRP A 732 28.34 -42.57 26.29
N THR A 733 27.69 -42.31 25.16
CA THR A 733 27.82 -41.06 24.40
C THR A 733 26.49 -40.69 23.75
N VAL A 734 26.27 -39.40 23.52
CA VAL A 734 25.25 -38.96 22.56
C VAL A 734 25.75 -39.28 21.16
N THR A 735 24.89 -39.84 20.31
CA THR A 735 25.20 -40.10 18.89
C THR A 735 24.46 -39.17 17.96
N ALA A 736 23.34 -38.60 18.42
CA ALA A 736 22.67 -37.48 17.77
C ALA A 736 21.78 -36.73 18.75
N LYS A 737 22.09 -35.46 19.04
CA LYS A 737 21.24 -34.59 19.85
C LYS A 737 19.98 -34.19 19.07
N CYS A 738 18.82 -34.40 19.69
CA CYS A 738 17.53 -34.00 19.17
C CYS A 738 17.16 -32.60 19.68
N LEU A 739 17.06 -31.62 18.78
CA LEU A 739 16.69 -30.23 19.12
C LEU A 739 15.18 -30.00 19.13
N HIS A 740 14.43 -30.89 18.47
CA HIS A 740 12.97 -30.81 18.38
C HIS A 740 12.32 -31.84 19.31
N PRO A 741 11.32 -31.46 20.11
CA PRO A 741 10.61 -32.41 20.95
C PRO A 741 9.88 -33.44 20.10
N LEU A 742 9.85 -34.71 20.55
CA LEU A 742 8.98 -35.72 19.95
C LEU A 742 7.50 -35.40 20.29
N PRO A 743 6.54 -35.69 19.39
CA PRO A 743 5.12 -35.65 19.69
C PRO A 743 4.77 -36.47 20.92
N ASP A 744 3.70 -36.08 21.62
CA ASP A 744 3.19 -36.82 22.77
C ASP A 744 2.85 -38.26 22.37
N LYS A 745 3.36 -39.24 23.12
CA LYS A 745 3.11 -40.68 22.88
C LYS A 745 1.62 -41.04 22.89
N ARG A 746 0.76 -40.29 23.58
CA ARG A 746 -0.68 -40.57 23.70
C ARG A 746 -1.49 -39.93 22.57
N LYS A 747 -1.11 -38.73 22.12
CA LYS A 747 -1.83 -38.01 21.06
C LYS A 747 -1.27 -38.30 19.67
N GLY A 748 0.01 -38.65 19.55
CA GLY A 748 0.67 -38.94 18.28
C GLY A 748 0.58 -37.81 17.24
N LEU A 749 0.90 -38.13 16.00
CA LEU A 749 0.53 -37.32 14.84
C LEU A 749 -0.77 -37.91 14.28
N THR A 750 -1.93 -37.38 14.69
CA THR A 750 -3.25 -37.89 14.25
C THR A 750 -3.66 -37.37 12.88
N ASP A 751 -3.27 -36.15 12.54
CA ASP A 751 -3.61 -35.52 11.28
C ASP A 751 -2.88 -36.18 10.09
N PRO A 752 -3.61 -36.74 9.10
CA PRO A 752 -3.03 -37.38 7.93
C PRO A 752 -2.10 -36.47 7.12
N GLU A 753 -2.42 -35.17 6.97
CA GLU A 753 -1.60 -34.25 6.18
C GLU A 753 -0.25 -34.00 6.86
N THR A 754 -0.27 -33.76 8.18
CA THR A 754 0.94 -33.58 8.98
C THR A 754 1.82 -34.84 8.97
N ARG A 755 1.23 -36.04 9.00
CA ARG A 755 2.00 -37.30 8.89
C ARG A 755 2.75 -37.43 7.56
N VAL A 756 2.15 -36.97 6.46
CA VAL A 756 2.79 -36.97 5.14
C VAL A 756 3.90 -35.91 5.09
N ARG A 757 3.62 -34.68 5.55
CA ARG A 757 4.61 -33.59 5.57
C ARG A 757 5.79 -33.86 6.50
N GLN A 758 5.56 -34.54 7.63
CA GLN A 758 6.56 -34.86 8.64
C GLN A 758 6.79 -36.37 8.73
N ARG A 759 6.94 -37.03 7.58
CA ARG A 759 7.07 -38.50 7.49
C ARG A 759 8.24 -39.05 8.31
N TYR A 760 9.34 -38.30 8.41
CA TYR A 760 10.49 -38.67 9.25
C TYR A 760 10.12 -38.79 10.74
N LEU A 761 9.20 -37.94 11.21
CA LEU A 761 8.74 -37.94 12.59
C LEU A 761 7.74 -39.06 12.85
N ASP A 762 6.81 -39.27 11.91
CA ASP A 762 5.85 -40.38 11.92
C ASP A 762 6.58 -41.74 11.98
N LEU A 763 7.59 -41.96 11.11
CA LEU A 763 8.39 -43.19 11.11
C LEU A 763 9.22 -43.37 12.40
N ALA A 764 9.57 -42.29 13.10
CA ALA A 764 10.33 -42.36 14.35
C ALA A 764 9.46 -42.73 15.56
N VAL A 765 8.18 -42.33 15.58
CA VAL A 765 7.28 -42.53 16.73
C VAL A 765 6.25 -43.63 16.53
N ASN A 766 5.83 -43.90 15.30
CA ASN A 766 4.78 -44.87 14.97
C ASN A 766 5.37 -46.20 14.44
N PRO A 767 5.33 -47.28 15.24
CA PRO A 767 5.89 -48.57 14.85
C PRO A 767 5.17 -49.21 13.66
N GLU A 768 3.84 -49.04 13.54
CA GLU A 768 3.06 -49.60 12.43
C GLU A 768 3.45 -48.96 11.10
N SER A 769 3.67 -47.64 11.09
CA SER A 769 4.11 -46.93 9.89
C SER A 769 5.51 -47.38 9.43
N ALA A 770 6.42 -47.62 10.38
CA ALA A 770 7.74 -48.17 10.09
C ALA A 770 7.67 -49.62 9.61
N GLN A 771 6.81 -50.45 10.21
CA GLN A 771 6.57 -51.84 9.76
C GLN A 771 5.97 -51.89 8.36
N MET A 772 4.98 -51.04 8.05
CA MET A 772 4.38 -50.94 6.72
C MET A 772 5.41 -50.58 5.66
N LEU A 773 6.32 -49.64 5.96
CA LEU A 773 7.41 -49.29 5.06
C LEU A 773 8.35 -50.48 4.81
N ARG A 774 8.74 -51.22 5.86
CA ARG A 774 9.54 -52.44 5.73
C ARG A 774 8.81 -53.50 4.92
N PHE A 775 7.54 -53.74 5.22
CA PHE A 775 6.71 -54.72 4.54
C PHE A 775 6.63 -54.42 3.03
N ARG A 776 6.37 -53.17 2.65
CA ARG A 776 6.38 -52.75 1.24
C ARG A 776 7.73 -53.01 0.58
N SER A 777 8.85 -52.70 1.24
CA SER A 777 10.19 -53.01 0.72
C SER A 777 10.41 -54.51 0.57
N THR A 778 9.97 -55.31 1.52
CA THR A 778 10.07 -56.79 1.49
C THR A 778 9.23 -57.37 0.37
N VAL A 779 8.00 -56.89 0.16
CA VAL A 779 7.11 -57.33 -0.93
C VAL A 779 7.73 -57.00 -2.29
N VAL A 780 8.20 -55.77 -2.50
CA VAL A 780 8.86 -55.38 -3.77
C VAL A 780 10.10 -56.24 -4.01
N ARG A 781 10.92 -56.46 -2.97
CA ARG A 781 12.07 -57.35 -3.06
C ARG A 781 11.65 -58.78 -3.43
N ALA A 782 10.63 -59.33 -2.78
CA ALA A 782 10.16 -60.69 -3.04
C ALA A 782 9.62 -60.85 -4.47
N VAL A 783 8.88 -59.86 -4.98
CA VAL A 783 8.41 -59.85 -6.38
C VAL A 783 9.58 -59.80 -7.35
N ARG A 784 10.54 -58.88 -7.13
CA ARG A 784 11.75 -58.79 -7.96
C ARG A 784 12.54 -60.09 -7.96
N GLU A 785 12.80 -60.64 -6.77
CA GLU A 785 13.51 -61.90 -6.61
C GLU A 785 12.80 -63.04 -7.34
N ARG A 786 11.47 -63.12 -7.24
CA ARG A 786 10.69 -64.15 -7.93
C ARG A 786 10.75 -64.01 -9.45
N LEU A 787 10.69 -62.79 -9.98
CA LEU A 787 10.78 -62.52 -11.42
C LEU A 787 12.20 -62.78 -11.93
N HIS A 788 13.22 -62.38 -11.18
CA HIS A 788 14.62 -62.65 -11.49
C HIS A 788 14.91 -64.16 -11.53
N GLN A 789 14.37 -64.93 -10.57
CA GLN A 789 14.44 -66.40 -10.58
C GLN A 789 13.72 -67.04 -11.77
N GLY A 790 12.82 -66.31 -12.44
CA GLY A 790 12.13 -66.74 -13.65
C GLY A 790 12.75 -66.19 -14.95
N ASP A 791 14.02 -65.76 -14.90
CA ASP A 791 14.76 -65.19 -16.04
C ASP A 791 14.14 -63.91 -16.66
N TYR A 792 13.32 -63.17 -15.91
CA TYR A 792 12.81 -61.86 -16.34
C TYR A 792 13.86 -60.76 -16.11
N LEU A 793 13.96 -59.82 -17.05
CA LEU A 793 14.83 -58.64 -16.97
C LEU A 793 14.07 -57.41 -16.44
N GLU A 794 14.58 -56.74 -15.41
CA GLU A 794 14.03 -55.47 -14.92
C GLU A 794 14.50 -54.30 -15.80
N VAL A 795 13.57 -53.50 -16.30
CA VAL A 795 13.84 -52.30 -17.13
C VAL A 795 13.26 -51.07 -16.44
N GLU A 796 14.09 -50.07 -16.15
CA GLU A 796 13.63 -48.77 -15.66
C GLU A 796 13.23 -47.88 -16.84
N THR A 797 11.95 -47.52 -16.92
CA THR A 797 11.43 -46.66 -18.00
C THR A 797 11.49 -45.17 -17.59
N PRO A 798 11.56 -44.24 -18.56
CA PRO A 798 11.58 -42.81 -18.24
C PRO A 798 10.32 -42.39 -17.48
N MET A 799 10.49 -41.74 -16.33
CA MET A 799 9.39 -41.28 -15.48
C MET A 799 9.25 -39.76 -15.53
N LEU A 800 8.00 -39.27 -15.53
CA LEU A 800 7.70 -37.84 -15.35
C LEU A 800 7.57 -37.50 -13.86
N GLN A 801 8.16 -36.38 -13.44
CA GLN A 801 8.15 -35.87 -12.07
C GLN A 801 7.65 -34.43 -12.02
N THR A 802 7.04 -34.03 -10.91
CA THR A 802 6.56 -32.64 -10.69
C THR A 802 7.68 -31.66 -10.36
N VAL A 803 8.85 -32.17 -9.95
CA VAL A 803 10.05 -31.42 -9.62
C VAL A 803 11.16 -31.91 -10.53
N HIS A 804 11.96 -31.00 -11.08
CA HIS A 804 13.12 -31.39 -11.88
C HIS A 804 14.20 -31.99 -10.96
N GLY A 805 14.57 -33.24 -11.20
CA GLY A 805 15.72 -33.89 -10.55
C GLY A 805 16.95 -33.80 -11.45
N GLY A 806 18.13 -33.62 -10.85
CA GLY A 806 19.41 -33.46 -11.56
C GLY A 806 20.06 -32.09 -11.29
N ALA A 807 21.39 -32.04 -11.31
CA ALA A 807 22.17 -30.81 -11.13
C ALA A 807 22.00 -29.85 -12.34
N ASN A 808 23.07 -29.17 -12.80
CA ASN A 808 23.07 -28.15 -13.88
C ASN A 808 22.57 -28.60 -15.28
N ALA A 809 21.88 -29.73 -15.43
CA ALA A 809 21.33 -30.17 -16.70
C ALA A 809 19.99 -29.46 -17.02
N ARG A 810 19.83 -29.02 -18.28
CA ARG A 810 18.59 -28.39 -18.75
C ARG A 810 17.45 -29.42 -18.71
N PRO A 811 16.37 -29.19 -17.96
CA PRO A 811 15.31 -30.17 -17.81
C PRO A 811 14.45 -30.28 -19.08
N PHE A 812 13.99 -31.49 -19.40
CA PHE A 812 12.93 -31.69 -20.38
C PHE A 812 11.59 -31.41 -19.72
N VAL A 813 10.85 -30.43 -20.25
CA VAL A 813 9.59 -29.94 -19.68
C VAL A 813 8.42 -30.42 -20.54
N THR A 814 7.39 -30.97 -19.91
CA THR A 814 6.12 -31.34 -20.54
C THR A 814 4.93 -30.91 -19.67
N HIS A 815 3.71 -31.12 -20.14
CA HIS A 815 2.48 -30.71 -19.47
C HIS A 815 1.51 -31.91 -19.35
N ILE A 816 0.96 -32.15 -18.17
CA ILE A 816 -0.10 -33.15 -17.97
C ILE A 816 -1.46 -32.47 -17.95
N ASN A 817 -2.27 -32.73 -18.99
CA ASN A 817 -3.55 -32.05 -19.19
C ASN A 817 -4.60 -32.40 -18.11
N ALA A 818 -4.56 -33.61 -17.55
CA ALA A 818 -5.55 -34.07 -16.57
C ALA A 818 -5.53 -33.27 -15.25
N TYR A 819 -4.38 -32.69 -14.89
CA TYR A 819 -4.18 -31.91 -13.66
C TYR A 819 -3.73 -30.48 -13.92
N ASP A 820 -3.70 -30.06 -15.19
CA ASP A 820 -3.23 -28.75 -15.64
C ASP A 820 -1.90 -28.32 -15.00
N MET A 821 -0.91 -29.23 -15.02
CA MET A 821 0.36 -29.01 -14.33
C MET A 821 1.57 -29.35 -15.19
N ARG A 822 2.68 -28.66 -14.91
CA ARG A 822 3.98 -28.89 -15.54
C ARG A 822 4.66 -30.13 -14.95
N MET A 823 5.22 -30.96 -15.81
CA MET A 823 5.98 -32.16 -15.48
C MET A 823 7.36 -32.12 -16.12
N TYR A 824 8.32 -32.83 -15.55
CA TYR A 824 9.70 -32.91 -16.00
C TYR A 824 10.11 -34.35 -16.21
N LEU A 825 10.94 -34.64 -17.23
CA LEU A 825 11.55 -35.96 -17.35
C LEU A 825 12.57 -36.16 -16.24
N ARG A 826 12.51 -37.28 -15.51
CA ARG A 826 13.52 -37.68 -14.53
C ARG A 826 14.82 -37.99 -15.27
N ILE A 827 15.79 -37.08 -15.16
CA ILE A 827 17.13 -37.21 -15.77
C ILE A 827 18.19 -37.72 -14.80
N ALA A 828 17.86 -37.81 -13.50
CA ALA A 828 18.71 -38.39 -12.48
C ALA A 828 17.86 -39.34 -11.59
N PRO A 829 18.30 -40.59 -11.36
CA PRO A 829 17.64 -41.51 -10.45
C PRO A 829 17.74 -41.05 -8.99
#